data_AF-A0A3C7VZB6-F1
#
_entry.id   AF-A0A3C7VZB6-F1
#
_cell.length_a   1.000
_cell.length_b   1.000
_cell.length_c   1.000
_cell.angle_alpha   90.00
_cell.angle_beta   90.00
_cell.angle_gamma   90.00
#
_symmetry.space_group_name_H-M   'P 1'
#
loop_
_entity.id
_entity.type
_entity.pdbx_description
1 polymer ?
#
loop_
_entity_poly.entity_id
_entity_poly.type
_entity_poly.pdbx_seq_one_letter_code
_entity_poly.pdbx_strand_id
1 'polypeptide(L)'
;MPRRLLRTLLMAYLAYLALALLVLLPALNIAAPRLAEQYLGRRLDSELILFNPFTLALEVRKARLAEPEGGPFAALHRLEVDFGAWRSMTQPGFVLDAVAVEGLEVALRRFEDGRFNISDLLAGDAGAEASDDGDAAIPGITVRSLRFDARELRFEDRTRTPRYETFLRDLGFTVTGLSTVVAAGSPYELLVVTEHNGILRWRGEFSLPQARSSGELQIADLDLRPLHRYLAEDLPFAMDSALMEITGHYEADWQGEPRVSVSSGALQLRDLSLAPADPAALPDTALAFDRFELDGISVDSAAQRVSAAEASLEGLAVSGFLEGEQVSLLTLLVPGAGDAAANDTAAADSGGPAGNDAEPWQLQLDRFSVPDARLRWRSPYTAPALLTVDPLTVELGNLAYPPEGDSSVALALTLNGEATLAVAGAVDAGAGSGTLDLELDALPVTLANPLLTPFIKAGFEGGRLAVNGDIGLTDFAPATARADVRLTAFGLQIDGAEQSALRWDTLAVPGISVNVAAQTLETGVISLDGYESRLRIGEDGRLNVQTALIESEDAAENGSSTESDAEPGAGSEPWAVTLGGLAVSNSAVDFEDRSLPLEFRTLVEGLEGEVGTVATASTAPVPVKLTGSVDGYAPVRIEGSIAPFAPAPDVDIGVSFQGIDIARLTPYAGTYAGYTIDAGTLNLDLRYRLAGDRLAGENRAIISQMELGAPFESEQAMDLPLKLAIALLEDSRGVIDLDVPVEGDVDDPSFRLGKVIGRAIANVITNIVTAPFKLLAGLAGSDEDLQALAFEPARDSLDAPAAGKLDALADALTQRPQLRLLARGITDSEDARVLKAKALDDALLADGLTPESLAARDAAWAEAVAARYAPLAPPAGAEGEEAALPPPAAQYDAVVDTMALPPRALETLATDRAAAVKRYLVTSKGIAADRVAISSGEADGTIARGVTLDVDA
;
A
#
# COMPACT_ATOMS: atom_id res chain seq x y z
N MET A 1 22.33 -5.48 101.89
CA MET A 1 21.19 -6.41 101.74
C MET A 1 21.21 -7.44 102.88
N PRO A 2 20.08 -7.76 103.53
CA PRO A 2 20.04 -8.74 104.61
C PRO A 2 20.21 -10.18 104.07
N ARG A 3 21.05 -11.00 104.72
CA ARG A 3 21.37 -12.39 104.33
C ARG A 3 20.14 -13.29 104.10
N ARG A 4 18.98 -12.98 104.71
CA ARG A 4 17.71 -13.69 104.52
C ARG A 4 17.12 -13.48 103.13
N LEU A 5 17.17 -12.24 102.61
CA LEU A 5 16.66 -11.88 101.28
C LEU A 5 17.46 -12.58 100.16
N LEU A 6 18.78 -12.70 100.33
CA LEU A 6 19.65 -13.40 99.39
C LEU A 6 19.32 -14.91 99.34
N ARG A 7 19.06 -15.53 100.49
CA ARG A 7 18.74 -16.97 100.58
C ARG A 7 17.36 -17.29 100.00
N THR A 8 16.38 -16.40 100.19
CA THR A 8 15.05 -16.54 99.58
C THR A 8 15.08 -16.33 98.06
N LEU A 9 15.84 -15.34 97.57
CA LEU A 9 16.03 -15.13 96.13
C LEU A 9 16.78 -16.30 95.48
N LEU A 10 17.80 -16.86 96.13
CA LEU A 10 18.52 -18.03 95.65
C LEU A 10 17.62 -19.28 95.59
N MET A 11 16.80 -19.53 96.62
CA MET A 11 15.85 -20.64 96.62
C MET A 11 14.74 -20.47 95.58
N ALA A 12 14.20 -19.25 95.42
CA ALA A 12 13.22 -18.96 94.38
C ALA A 12 13.80 -19.16 92.97
N TYR A 13 15.06 -18.75 92.75
CA TYR A 13 15.76 -18.95 91.49
C TYR A 13 16.06 -20.42 91.20
N LEU A 14 16.51 -21.20 92.20
CA LEU A 14 16.70 -22.65 92.05
C LEU A 14 15.36 -23.38 91.82
N ALA A 15 14.29 -22.96 92.48
CA ALA A 15 12.94 -23.50 92.25
C ALA A 15 12.43 -23.16 90.85
N TYR A 16 12.70 -21.95 90.35
CA TYR A 16 12.41 -21.54 88.98
C TYR A 16 13.19 -22.37 87.96
N LEU A 17 14.51 -22.54 88.13
CA LEU A 17 15.33 -23.40 87.27
C LEU A 17 14.87 -24.86 87.28
N ALA A 18 14.52 -25.39 88.46
CA ALA A 18 13.95 -26.73 88.60
C ALA A 18 12.59 -26.84 87.91
N LEU A 19 11.70 -25.86 88.04
CA LEU A 19 10.41 -25.81 87.36
C LEU A 19 10.58 -25.75 85.83
N ALA A 20 11.48 -24.91 85.33
CA ALA A 20 11.76 -24.77 83.91
C ALA A 20 12.33 -26.07 83.31
N LEU A 21 13.25 -26.75 84.02
CA LEU A 21 13.91 -27.96 83.51
C LEU A 21 13.08 -29.24 83.70
N LEU A 22 12.44 -29.43 84.86
CA LEU A 22 11.71 -30.67 85.20
C LEU A 22 10.23 -30.64 84.81
N VAL A 23 9.62 -29.46 84.66
CA VAL A 23 8.18 -29.33 84.36
C VAL A 23 7.95 -28.71 83.00
N LEU A 24 8.48 -27.51 82.75
CA LEU A 24 8.18 -26.76 81.53
C LEU A 24 8.73 -27.45 80.27
N LEU A 25 10.00 -27.89 80.29
CA LEU A 25 10.63 -28.52 79.12
C LEU A 25 9.97 -29.86 78.72
N PRO A 26 9.66 -30.79 79.65
CA PRO A 26 8.84 -31.97 79.33
C PRO A 26 7.41 -31.62 78.92
N ALA A 27 6.78 -30.64 79.56
CA ALA A 27 5.43 -30.21 79.24
C ALA A 27 5.33 -29.65 77.81
N LEU A 28 6.29 -28.83 77.37
CA LEU A 28 6.33 -28.30 76.00
C LEU A 28 6.39 -29.43 74.96
N ASN A 29 7.25 -30.43 75.16
CA ASN A 29 7.40 -31.55 74.21
C ASN A 29 6.19 -32.50 74.18
N ILE A 30 5.42 -32.62 75.27
CA ILE A 30 4.21 -33.47 75.34
C ILE A 30 2.95 -32.71 74.93
N ALA A 31 2.83 -31.45 75.33
CA ALA A 31 1.65 -30.64 75.10
C ALA A 31 1.61 -30.10 73.67
N ALA A 32 2.74 -29.70 73.07
CA ALA A 32 2.73 -29.09 71.74
C ALA A 32 2.12 -29.99 70.64
N PRO A 33 2.45 -31.30 70.54
CA PRO A 33 1.77 -32.18 69.58
C PRO A 33 0.26 -32.31 69.83
N ARG A 34 -0.15 -32.39 71.12
CA ARG A 34 -1.58 -32.48 71.50
C ARG A 34 -2.34 -31.20 71.21
N LEU A 35 -1.72 -30.05 71.46
CA LEU A 35 -2.30 -28.74 71.18
C LEU A 35 -2.41 -28.51 69.68
N ALA A 36 -1.40 -28.90 68.89
CA ALA A 36 -1.49 -28.85 67.44
C ALA A 36 -2.64 -29.75 66.92
N GLU A 37 -2.79 -30.97 67.45
CA GLU A 37 -3.90 -31.85 67.07
C GLU A 37 -5.26 -31.28 67.48
N GLN A 38 -5.36 -30.67 68.67
CA GLN A 38 -6.60 -30.10 69.21
C GLN A 38 -7.04 -28.82 68.49
N TYR A 39 -6.11 -27.90 68.22
CA TYR A 39 -6.40 -26.56 67.71
C TYR A 39 -6.18 -26.42 66.21
N LEU A 40 -5.22 -27.14 65.62
CA LEU A 40 -4.92 -27.08 64.18
C LEU A 40 -5.47 -28.29 63.42
N GLY A 41 -6.03 -29.29 64.11
CA GLY A 41 -6.52 -30.52 63.48
C GLY A 41 -5.43 -31.36 62.79
N ARG A 42 -4.15 -31.09 63.09
CA ARG A 42 -3.00 -31.63 62.35
C ARG A 42 -1.95 -32.19 63.29
N ARG A 43 -1.29 -33.26 62.85
CA ARG A 43 -0.23 -33.91 63.62
C ARG A 43 1.08 -33.13 63.48
N LEU A 44 1.59 -32.64 64.60
CA LEU A 44 2.89 -31.99 64.72
C LEU A 44 3.94 -33.00 65.24
N ASP A 45 4.92 -33.33 64.41
CA ASP A 45 6.12 -34.08 64.82
C ASP A 45 7.31 -33.11 64.89
N SER A 46 8.09 -33.14 65.98
CA SER A 46 9.31 -32.31 66.14
C SER A 46 10.41 -33.10 66.84
N GLU A 47 11.68 -32.72 66.63
CA GLU A 47 12.81 -33.45 67.24
C GLU A 47 12.91 -33.17 68.75
N LEU A 48 12.95 -31.89 69.13
CA LEU A 48 12.92 -31.45 70.52
C LEU A 48 12.54 -29.95 70.58
N ILE A 49 11.70 -29.59 71.56
CA ILE A 49 11.43 -28.21 71.95
C ILE A 49 12.31 -27.88 73.16
N LEU A 50 13.22 -26.93 72.97
CA LEU A 50 14.16 -26.45 73.96
C LEU A 50 13.68 -25.14 74.55
N PHE A 51 13.83 -24.97 75.86
CA PHE A 51 13.58 -23.71 76.55
C PHE A 51 14.79 -23.32 77.40
N ASN A 52 15.36 -22.15 77.14
CA ASN A 52 16.47 -21.61 77.91
C ASN A 52 15.94 -20.70 79.03
N PRO A 53 16.02 -21.11 80.32
CA PRO A 53 15.46 -20.32 81.42
C PRO A 53 16.25 -19.05 81.76
N PHE A 54 17.47 -18.86 81.21
CA PHE A 54 18.29 -17.69 81.47
C PHE A 54 17.99 -16.54 80.50
N THR A 55 17.77 -16.87 79.22
CA THR A 55 17.39 -15.90 78.18
C THR A 55 15.88 -15.84 77.95
N LEU A 56 15.14 -16.84 78.46
CA LEU A 56 13.76 -17.12 78.07
C LEU A 56 13.62 -17.33 76.56
N ALA A 57 14.58 -18.03 75.94
CA ALA A 57 14.48 -18.39 74.53
C ALA A 57 13.79 -19.75 74.37
N LEU A 58 12.78 -19.82 73.50
CA LEU A 58 12.12 -21.03 73.05
C LEU A 58 12.67 -21.41 71.67
N GLU A 59 13.15 -22.65 71.50
CA GLU A 59 13.66 -23.16 70.23
C GLU A 59 12.97 -24.48 69.85
N VAL A 60 12.40 -24.57 68.65
CA VAL A 60 11.79 -25.78 68.09
C VAL A 60 12.63 -26.24 66.89
N ARG A 61 13.08 -27.50 66.87
CA ARG A 61 13.90 -28.06 65.78
C ARG A 61 13.15 -29.11 64.97
N LYS A 62 13.35 -29.06 63.64
CA LYS A 62 12.82 -30.00 62.64
C LYS A 62 11.33 -30.31 62.84
N ALA A 63 10.51 -29.27 62.98
CA ALA A 63 9.07 -29.46 63.13
C ALA A 63 8.43 -29.77 61.77
N ARG A 64 7.48 -30.70 61.75
CA ARG A 64 6.71 -31.11 60.58
C ARG A 64 5.24 -31.18 60.96
N LEU A 65 4.42 -30.52 60.16
CA LEU A 65 2.98 -30.53 60.26
C LEU A 65 2.42 -31.33 59.08
N ALA A 66 1.68 -32.39 59.39
CA ALA A 66 1.03 -33.22 58.37
C ALA A 66 -0.35 -32.66 57.97
N GLU A 67 -0.78 -32.97 56.75
CA GLU A 67 -2.15 -32.76 56.31
C GLU A 67 -3.14 -33.64 57.11
N PRO A 68 -4.42 -33.24 57.26
CA PRO A 68 -5.45 -34.05 57.91
C PRO A 68 -5.63 -35.45 57.29
N GLU A 69 -5.44 -35.59 55.97
CA GLU A 69 -5.57 -36.85 55.22
C GLU A 69 -4.25 -37.64 55.11
N GLY A 70 -3.15 -37.11 55.65
CA GLY A 70 -1.80 -37.67 55.55
C GLY A 70 -0.98 -37.09 54.39
N GLY A 71 0.31 -36.83 54.66
CA GLY A 71 1.23 -36.16 53.73
C GLY A 71 1.83 -34.88 54.34
N PRO A 72 2.93 -34.34 53.77
CA PRO A 72 3.54 -33.10 54.28
C PRO A 72 2.70 -31.87 53.91
N PHE A 73 2.36 -31.06 54.92
CA PHE A 73 1.77 -29.73 54.72
C PHE A 73 2.83 -28.63 54.87
N ALA A 74 3.47 -28.59 56.04
CA ALA A 74 4.51 -27.63 56.35
C ALA A 74 5.65 -28.28 57.13
N ALA A 75 6.89 -27.85 56.89
CA ALA A 75 8.05 -28.25 57.66
C ALA A 75 8.93 -27.04 57.94
N LEU A 76 9.63 -27.01 59.08
CA LEU A 76 10.63 -25.99 59.38
C LEU A 76 11.87 -26.63 59.98
N HIS A 77 13.04 -26.06 59.69
CA HIS A 77 14.29 -26.54 60.26
C HIS A 77 14.48 -26.05 61.70
N ARG A 78 14.22 -24.77 61.95
CA ARG A 78 14.35 -24.15 63.27
C ARG A 78 13.37 -22.99 63.44
N LEU A 79 12.71 -22.93 64.60
CA LEU A 79 11.94 -21.78 65.07
C LEU A 79 12.54 -21.33 66.40
N GLU A 80 12.88 -20.05 66.53
CA GLU A 80 13.43 -19.45 67.74
C GLU A 80 12.63 -18.21 68.14
N VAL A 81 12.26 -18.11 69.41
CA VAL A 81 11.60 -16.94 70.00
C VAL A 81 12.30 -16.58 71.30
N ASP A 82 12.98 -15.44 71.34
CA ASP A 82 13.65 -14.90 72.53
C ASP A 82 12.77 -13.82 73.19
N PHE A 83 12.22 -14.13 74.38
CA PHE A 83 11.25 -13.29 75.07
C PHE A 83 11.85 -12.09 75.83
N GLY A 84 13.17 -11.83 75.73
CA GLY A 84 13.78 -10.53 76.05
C GLY A 84 13.46 -9.95 77.45
N ALA A 85 13.20 -10.79 78.46
CA ALA A 85 12.45 -10.35 79.65
C ALA A 85 13.11 -9.23 80.47
N TRP A 86 14.44 -9.11 80.48
CA TRP A 86 15.08 -8.07 81.29
C TRP A 86 14.89 -6.70 80.66
N ARG A 87 14.79 -6.65 79.32
CA ARG A 87 14.53 -5.41 78.57
C ARG A 87 13.07 -5.00 78.64
N SER A 88 12.15 -5.95 78.58
CA SER A 88 10.71 -5.73 78.80
C SER A 88 10.38 -5.11 80.17
N MET A 89 11.27 -5.22 81.17
CA MET A 89 11.14 -4.53 82.46
C MET A 89 11.66 -3.09 82.46
N THR A 90 12.44 -2.69 81.45
CA THR A 90 13.12 -1.38 81.36
C THR A 90 12.61 -0.49 80.21
N GLN A 91 11.94 -1.08 79.22
CA GLN A 91 11.39 -0.40 78.05
C GLN A 91 9.85 -0.46 78.07
N PRO A 92 9.16 0.53 77.48
CA PRO A 92 7.70 0.49 77.36
C PRO A 92 7.28 -0.62 76.39
N GLY A 93 6.35 -1.46 76.84
CA GLY A 93 5.83 -2.58 76.04
C GLY A 93 6.61 -3.88 76.20
N PHE A 94 6.13 -4.92 75.53
CA PHE A 94 6.72 -6.25 75.51
C PHE A 94 7.82 -6.32 74.44
N VAL A 95 9.04 -6.69 74.84
CA VAL A 95 10.20 -6.74 73.95
C VAL A 95 10.58 -8.18 73.63
N LEU A 96 10.63 -8.51 72.34
CA LEU A 96 11.16 -9.75 71.78
C LEU A 96 12.56 -9.47 71.22
N ASP A 97 13.59 -10.16 71.74
CA ASP A 97 14.97 -9.93 71.34
C ASP A 97 15.30 -10.53 69.97
N ALA A 98 14.63 -11.64 69.61
CA ALA A 98 14.70 -12.31 68.31
C ALA A 98 13.45 -13.18 68.07
N VAL A 99 12.93 -13.17 66.85
CA VAL A 99 11.98 -14.14 66.31
C VAL A 99 12.56 -14.65 64.99
N ALA A 100 12.94 -15.92 64.94
CA ALA A 100 13.57 -16.50 63.75
C ALA A 100 12.84 -17.77 63.30
N VAL A 101 12.45 -17.82 62.03
CA VAL A 101 11.99 -19.04 61.34
C VAL A 101 13.01 -19.36 60.26
N GLU A 102 13.60 -20.56 60.29
CA GLU A 102 14.64 -20.98 59.34
C GLU A 102 14.22 -22.29 58.65
N GLY A 103 14.41 -22.35 57.32
CA GLY A 103 14.14 -23.51 56.48
C GLY A 103 12.67 -23.91 56.42
N LEU A 104 11.75 -22.95 56.33
CA LEU A 104 10.32 -23.24 56.16
C LEU A 104 10.02 -23.80 54.77
N GLU A 105 9.22 -24.86 54.70
CA GLU A 105 8.68 -25.46 53.49
C GLU A 105 7.15 -25.53 53.66
N VAL A 106 6.37 -25.04 52.68
CA VAL A 106 4.90 -25.08 52.73
C VAL A 106 4.35 -25.52 51.39
N ALA A 107 3.38 -26.46 51.40
CA ALA A 107 2.62 -26.84 50.22
C ALA A 107 1.17 -26.33 50.34
N LEU A 108 0.84 -25.29 49.58
CA LEU A 108 -0.51 -24.75 49.44
C LEU A 108 -1.21 -25.43 48.27
N ARG A 109 -2.41 -25.98 48.48
CA ARG A 109 -3.18 -26.69 47.46
C ARG A 109 -4.61 -26.19 47.41
N ARG A 110 -5.11 -25.90 46.21
CA ARG A 110 -6.53 -25.65 45.93
C ARG A 110 -7.13 -26.89 45.30
N PHE A 111 -8.20 -27.41 45.91
CA PHE A 111 -8.89 -28.61 45.47
C PHE A 111 -9.95 -28.30 44.38
N GLU A 112 -10.47 -29.34 43.73
CA GLU A 112 -11.50 -29.24 42.68
C GLU A 112 -12.79 -28.53 43.14
N ASP A 113 -13.08 -28.57 44.44
CA ASP A 113 -14.21 -27.88 45.06
C ASP A 113 -13.94 -26.38 45.36
N GLY A 114 -12.77 -25.88 44.93
CA GLY A 114 -12.32 -24.50 45.11
C GLY A 114 -11.76 -24.19 46.49
N ARG A 115 -11.82 -25.11 47.46
CA ARG A 115 -11.28 -24.90 48.82
C ARG A 115 -9.78 -25.10 48.85
N PHE A 116 -9.11 -24.36 49.74
CA PHE A 116 -7.68 -24.58 50.03
C PHE A 116 -7.50 -25.62 51.13
N ASN A 117 -6.37 -26.31 51.12
CA ASN A 117 -5.91 -27.17 52.23
C ASN A 117 -5.62 -26.42 53.55
N ILE A 118 -5.83 -25.11 53.61
CA ILE A 118 -5.76 -24.28 54.84
C ILE A 118 -7.11 -23.72 55.26
N SER A 119 -8.20 -24.01 54.53
CA SER A 119 -9.52 -23.41 54.80
C SER A 119 -10.07 -23.80 56.19
N ASP A 120 -9.71 -24.98 56.68
CA ASP A 120 -9.95 -25.47 58.04
C ASP A 120 -9.25 -24.64 59.11
N LEU A 121 -8.03 -24.14 58.84
CA LEU A 121 -7.29 -23.26 59.75
C LEU A 121 -7.90 -21.85 59.82
N LEU A 122 -8.55 -21.40 58.75
CA LEU A 122 -9.17 -20.07 58.65
C LEU A 122 -10.61 -20.03 59.17
N ALA A 123 -11.29 -21.19 59.24
CA ALA A 123 -12.69 -21.28 59.67
C ALA A 123 -12.89 -21.19 61.19
N GLY A 124 -11.81 -21.33 61.99
CA GLY A 124 -11.84 -21.13 63.44
C GLY A 124 -11.91 -19.64 63.79
N ASP A 125 -12.95 -19.24 64.53
CA ASP A 125 -13.22 -17.87 65.04
C ASP A 125 -13.86 -16.83 64.09
N ALA A 126 -14.54 -17.24 63.02
CA ALA A 126 -15.43 -16.34 62.26
C ALA A 126 -16.75 -15.95 63.00
N GLY A 127 -16.87 -16.28 64.29
CA GLY A 127 -18.05 -16.03 65.13
C GLY A 127 -17.80 -15.20 66.39
N ALA A 128 -16.60 -14.66 66.58
CA ALA A 128 -16.41 -13.63 67.60
C ALA A 128 -16.94 -12.31 67.04
N GLU A 129 -18.18 -11.94 67.42
CA GLU A 129 -18.68 -10.58 67.23
C GLU A 129 -17.60 -9.60 67.70
N ALA A 130 -17.05 -8.82 66.76
CA ALA A 130 -16.21 -7.69 67.07
C ALA A 130 -17.04 -6.77 67.97
N SER A 131 -16.67 -6.72 69.24
CA SER A 131 -17.31 -5.83 70.20
C SER A 131 -16.92 -4.41 69.82
N ASP A 132 -17.93 -3.64 69.42
CA ASP A 132 -17.83 -2.22 69.06
C ASP A 132 -17.70 -1.35 70.33
N ASP A 133 -16.63 -1.57 71.09
CA ASP A 133 -16.26 -0.74 72.25
C ASP A 133 -14.82 -0.21 72.07
N GLY A 134 -14.74 1.06 71.66
CA GLY A 134 -13.72 2.05 72.01
C GLY A 134 -12.24 1.66 71.98
N ASP A 135 -11.52 2.19 70.99
CA ASP A 135 -10.10 2.57 71.06
C ASP A 135 -9.21 1.56 71.79
N ALA A 136 -9.25 0.30 71.34
CA ALA A 136 -8.33 -0.73 71.80
C ALA A 136 -6.92 -0.37 71.31
N ALA A 137 -6.19 0.40 72.11
CA ALA A 137 -4.81 0.78 71.84
C ALA A 137 -3.98 -0.48 71.52
N ILE A 138 -3.31 -0.46 70.36
CA ILE A 138 -2.44 -1.54 69.90
C ILE A 138 -1.48 -1.89 71.05
N PRO A 139 -1.39 -3.16 71.49
CA PRO A 139 -0.50 -3.53 72.58
C PRO A 139 0.94 -3.17 72.19
N GLY A 140 1.63 -2.43 73.06
CA GLY A 140 3.01 -2.02 72.84
C GLY A 140 3.93 -3.24 72.78
N ILE A 141 4.32 -3.64 71.58
CA ILE A 141 5.22 -4.75 71.27
C ILE A 141 6.40 -4.21 70.45
N THR A 142 7.61 -4.64 70.78
CA THR A 142 8.85 -4.37 70.02
C THR A 142 9.60 -5.67 69.73
N VAL A 143 9.88 -5.95 68.46
CA VAL A 143 10.68 -7.08 67.97
C VAL A 143 11.99 -6.55 67.40
N ARG A 144 13.10 -6.81 68.09
CA ARG A 144 14.41 -6.26 67.69
C ARG A 144 14.96 -6.89 66.42
N SER A 145 14.77 -8.19 66.24
CA SER A 145 15.19 -8.93 65.05
C SER A 145 14.11 -9.94 64.70
N LEU A 146 13.44 -9.75 63.58
CA LEU A 146 12.56 -10.73 62.96
C LEU A 146 13.26 -11.27 61.73
N ARG A 147 13.51 -12.57 61.68
CA ARG A 147 14.09 -13.27 60.51
C ARG A 147 13.15 -14.39 60.12
N PHE A 148 12.80 -14.45 58.86
CA PHE A 148 11.96 -15.49 58.30
C PHE A 148 12.61 -15.98 57.02
N ASP A 149 12.87 -17.27 56.96
CA ASP A 149 13.53 -17.95 55.85
C ASP A 149 12.68 -19.16 55.46
N ALA A 150 12.24 -19.18 54.21
CA ALA A 150 11.51 -20.28 53.60
C ALA A 150 12.28 -20.80 52.39
N ARG A 151 12.58 -22.10 52.42
CA ARG A 151 13.33 -22.80 51.37
C ARG A 151 12.48 -23.03 50.13
N GLU A 152 11.22 -23.43 50.30
CA GLU A 152 10.29 -23.67 49.20
C GLU A 152 8.84 -23.42 49.63
N LEU A 153 8.14 -22.56 48.89
CA LEU A 153 6.69 -22.40 48.99
C LEU A 153 6.09 -22.89 47.68
N ARG A 154 5.32 -23.98 47.73
CA ARG A 154 4.72 -24.60 46.56
C ARG A 154 3.23 -24.30 46.50
N PHE A 155 2.74 -23.96 45.32
CA PHE A 155 1.33 -23.75 45.05
C PHE A 155 0.84 -24.72 43.97
N GLU A 156 -0.25 -25.43 44.25
CA GLU A 156 -0.93 -26.35 43.34
C GLU A 156 -2.40 -25.95 43.21
N ASP A 157 -2.88 -25.71 41.98
CA ASP A 157 -4.29 -25.45 41.70
C ASP A 157 -4.88 -26.60 40.85
N ARG A 158 -5.81 -27.36 41.46
CA ARG A 158 -6.48 -28.50 40.84
C ARG A 158 -7.80 -28.13 40.18
N THR A 159 -8.24 -26.88 40.24
CA THR A 159 -9.46 -26.47 39.51
C THR A 159 -9.21 -26.27 38.01
N ARG A 160 -7.95 -26.24 37.57
CA ARG A 160 -7.52 -26.03 36.17
C ARG A 160 -7.22 -27.37 35.47
N THR A 161 -7.47 -27.45 34.16
CA THR A 161 -7.18 -28.63 33.33
C THR A 161 -6.29 -28.24 32.13
N PRO A 162 -4.97 -28.55 32.14
CA PRO A 162 -4.25 -29.40 33.09
C PRO A 162 -3.96 -28.73 34.43
N ARG A 163 -3.69 -29.55 35.46
CA ARG A 163 -3.34 -29.08 36.81
C ARG A 163 -2.22 -28.04 36.78
N TYR A 164 -2.38 -26.98 37.58
CA TYR A 164 -1.38 -25.94 37.72
C TYR A 164 -0.49 -26.19 38.94
N GLU A 165 0.83 -26.05 38.78
CA GLU A 165 1.80 -26.14 39.88
C GLU A 165 2.92 -25.10 39.68
N THR A 166 3.25 -24.33 40.70
CA THR A 166 4.40 -23.40 40.71
C THR A 166 5.04 -23.36 42.09
N PHE A 167 6.24 -22.79 42.20
CA PHE A 167 6.95 -22.68 43.46
C PHE A 167 7.80 -21.40 43.57
N LEU A 168 7.99 -20.96 44.80
CA LEU A 168 8.94 -19.92 45.21
C LEU A 168 10.05 -20.56 46.02
N ARG A 169 11.29 -20.13 45.84
CA ARG A 169 12.48 -20.58 46.58
C ARG A 169 13.15 -19.42 47.30
N ASP A 170 13.92 -19.78 48.32
CA ASP A 170 14.84 -18.88 49.02
C ASP A 170 14.18 -17.55 49.44
N LEU A 171 12.95 -17.63 49.99
CA LEU A 171 12.25 -16.47 50.51
C LEU A 171 12.89 -16.09 51.84
N GLY A 172 13.60 -14.97 51.87
CA GLY A 172 14.17 -14.37 53.05
C GLY A 172 13.48 -13.06 53.38
N PHE A 173 12.94 -12.93 54.59
CA PHE A 173 12.37 -11.70 55.11
C PHE A 173 13.04 -11.34 56.44
N THR A 174 13.66 -10.16 56.51
CA THR A 174 14.32 -9.66 57.71
C THR A 174 13.76 -8.29 58.08
N VAL A 175 13.39 -8.10 59.34
CA VAL A 175 13.01 -6.79 59.90
C VAL A 175 13.81 -6.53 61.17
N THR A 176 14.39 -5.35 61.28
CA THR A 176 15.14 -4.94 62.48
C THR A 176 14.40 -3.83 63.22
N GLY A 177 14.23 -3.99 64.53
CA GLY A 177 13.69 -2.93 65.40
C GLY A 177 12.20 -2.66 65.29
N LEU A 178 11.41 -3.59 64.74
CA LEU A 178 9.95 -3.48 64.59
C LEU A 178 9.27 -3.07 65.90
N SER A 179 8.69 -1.88 65.97
CA SER A 179 8.04 -1.38 67.17
C SER A 179 6.68 -0.78 66.88
N THR A 180 5.73 -1.01 67.78
CA THR A 180 4.41 -0.34 67.82
C THR A 180 4.41 0.90 68.72
N VAL A 181 5.56 1.22 69.35
CA VAL A 181 5.70 2.33 70.31
C VAL A 181 6.73 3.35 69.84
N VAL A 182 7.80 2.91 69.16
CA VAL A 182 8.86 3.78 68.64
C VAL A 182 8.52 4.24 67.23
N ALA A 183 8.43 5.56 67.03
CA ALA A 183 8.07 6.15 65.74
C ALA A 183 9.18 6.11 64.67
N ALA A 184 10.42 5.81 65.06
CA ALA A 184 11.54 5.64 64.12
C ALA A 184 11.23 4.47 63.15
N GLY A 185 11.59 4.64 61.88
CA GLY A 185 11.41 3.61 60.85
C GLY A 185 12.13 2.31 61.21
N SER A 186 11.45 1.18 60.97
CA SER A 186 12.01 -0.16 61.14
C SER A 186 12.44 -0.67 59.76
N PRO A 187 13.75 -0.83 59.49
CA PRO A 187 14.21 -1.32 58.20
C PRO A 187 13.80 -2.77 57.99
N TYR A 188 13.34 -3.06 56.79
CA TYR A 188 12.99 -4.40 56.34
C TYR A 188 13.62 -4.71 54.98
N GLU A 189 13.84 -5.99 54.73
CA GLU A 189 14.30 -6.53 53.46
C GLU A 189 13.57 -7.85 53.20
N LEU A 190 12.93 -7.95 52.05
CA LEU A 190 12.34 -9.15 51.48
C LEU A 190 13.10 -9.52 50.21
N LEU A 191 13.59 -10.75 50.14
CA LEU A 191 14.17 -11.37 48.97
C LEU A 191 13.36 -12.62 48.63
N VAL A 192 12.91 -12.76 47.40
CA VAL A 192 12.20 -13.96 46.90
C VAL A 192 12.80 -14.38 45.57
N VAL A 193 13.03 -15.68 45.37
CA VAL A 193 13.43 -16.26 44.08
C VAL A 193 12.27 -17.08 43.52
N THR A 194 11.88 -16.85 42.27
CA THR A 194 10.77 -17.57 41.63
C THR A 194 11.21 -18.86 40.93
N GLU A 195 10.27 -19.62 40.36
CA GLU A 195 10.49 -20.89 39.63
C GLU A 195 11.62 -20.82 38.58
N HIS A 196 11.79 -19.67 37.92
CA HIS A 196 12.73 -19.46 36.82
C HIS A 196 13.89 -18.51 37.17
N ASN A 197 14.30 -18.46 38.44
CA ASN A 197 15.36 -17.59 38.98
C ASN A 197 15.08 -16.08 38.91
N GLY A 198 13.84 -15.65 38.67
CA GLY A 198 13.45 -14.25 38.82
C GLY A 198 13.58 -13.82 40.28
N ILE A 199 14.01 -12.59 40.52
CA ILE A 199 14.34 -12.08 41.86
C ILE A 199 13.41 -10.92 42.19
N LEU A 200 12.69 -11.03 43.30
CA LEU A 200 12.00 -9.90 43.94
C LEU A 200 12.82 -9.45 45.15
N ARG A 201 13.29 -8.20 45.13
CA ARG A 201 13.88 -7.50 46.26
C ARG A 201 12.99 -6.34 46.65
N TRP A 202 12.55 -6.32 47.90
CA TRP A 202 11.77 -5.23 48.45
C TRP A 202 12.41 -4.80 49.76
N ARG A 203 12.98 -3.59 49.76
CA ARG A 203 13.75 -3.07 50.90
C ARG A 203 13.26 -1.69 51.26
N GLY A 204 13.20 -1.37 52.53
CA GLY A 204 12.72 -0.07 52.96
C GLY A 204 12.64 0.06 54.45
N GLU A 205 11.88 1.04 54.91
CA GLU A 205 11.58 1.27 56.31
C GLU A 205 10.07 1.45 56.47
N PHE A 206 9.48 0.84 57.49
CA PHE A 206 8.10 1.11 57.88
C PHE A 206 7.99 1.53 59.34
N SER A 207 7.06 2.43 59.64
CA SER A 207 6.77 2.91 60.98
C SER A 207 5.30 2.62 61.28
N LEU A 208 5.05 1.64 62.15
CA LEU A 208 3.68 1.32 62.58
C LEU A 208 3.01 2.48 63.32
N PRO A 209 3.67 3.22 64.24
CA PRO A 209 3.04 4.36 64.92
C PRO A 209 2.73 5.53 63.98
N GLN A 210 3.53 5.70 62.92
CA GLN A 210 3.32 6.73 61.91
C GLN A 210 2.55 6.22 60.70
N ALA A 211 2.06 4.97 60.69
CA ALA A 211 1.36 4.39 59.54
C ALA A 211 2.00 4.76 58.18
N ARG A 212 3.34 4.67 58.09
CA ARG A 212 4.11 5.08 56.91
C ARG A 212 5.08 3.98 56.50
N SER A 213 5.30 3.84 55.21
CA SER A 213 6.30 2.92 54.63
C SER A 213 6.98 3.60 53.44
N SER A 214 8.30 3.48 53.33
CA SER A 214 9.06 3.97 52.19
C SER A 214 10.15 2.99 51.83
N GLY A 215 10.37 2.75 50.55
CA GLY A 215 11.35 1.77 50.13
C GLY A 215 11.54 1.70 48.63
N GLU A 216 12.35 0.74 48.22
CA GLU A 216 12.65 0.38 46.84
C GLU A 216 12.09 -1.01 46.56
N LEU A 217 11.37 -1.14 45.45
CA LEU A 217 10.93 -2.40 44.88
C LEU A 217 11.76 -2.67 43.63
N GLN A 218 12.40 -3.84 43.58
CA GLN A 218 13.09 -4.34 42.40
C GLN A 218 12.60 -5.75 42.10
N ILE A 219 12.04 -5.95 40.91
CA ILE A 219 11.73 -7.24 40.32
C ILE A 219 12.65 -7.37 39.11
N ALA A 220 13.47 -8.40 39.07
CA ALA A 220 14.41 -8.67 37.99
C ALA A 220 14.15 -10.06 37.39
N ASP A 221 14.20 -10.16 36.07
CA ASP A 221 14.05 -11.41 35.31
C ASP A 221 12.81 -12.24 35.70
N LEU A 222 11.67 -11.59 35.96
CA LEU A 222 10.44 -12.29 36.30
C LEU A 222 9.82 -12.92 35.04
N ASP A 223 9.94 -14.23 34.93
CA ASP A 223 9.32 -15.03 33.87
C ASP A 223 7.78 -15.05 34.00
N LEU A 224 7.07 -14.61 32.97
CA LEU A 224 5.61 -14.56 32.95
C LEU A 224 4.96 -15.88 32.47
N ARG A 225 5.71 -16.88 31.99
CA ARG A 225 5.15 -18.17 31.54
C ARG A 225 4.35 -18.90 32.63
N PRO A 226 4.74 -18.89 33.92
CA PRO A 226 3.89 -19.42 34.99
C PRO A 226 2.55 -18.68 35.11
N LEU A 227 2.47 -17.39 34.82
CA LEU A 227 1.20 -16.65 34.81
C LEU A 227 0.36 -17.01 33.59
N HIS A 228 0.97 -17.07 32.40
CA HIS A 228 0.28 -17.51 31.18
C HIS A 228 -0.29 -18.92 31.32
N ARG A 229 0.49 -19.88 31.83
CA ARG A 229 0.03 -21.25 32.10
C ARG A 229 -1.17 -21.31 33.06
N TYR A 230 -1.32 -20.35 33.97
CA TYR A 230 -2.48 -20.26 34.85
C TYR A 230 -3.73 -19.72 34.13
N LEU A 231 -3.54 -18.86 33.13
CA LEU A 231 -4.59 -18.18 32.37
C LEU A 231 -4.83 -18.80 30.98
N ALA A 232 -4.10 -19.86 30.60
CA ALA A 232 -4.06 -20.38 29.24
C ALA A 232 -5.41 -20.87 28.69
N GLU A 233 -6.34 -21.31 29.56
CA GLU A 233 -7.71 -21.67 29.16
C GLU A 233 -8.53 -20.46 28.69
N ASP A 234 -8.20 -19.28 29.20
CA ASP A 234 -8.94 -18.03 28.99
C ASP A 234 -8.29 -17.12 27.93
N LEU A 235 -7.10 -17.49 27.41
CA LEU A 235 -6.31 -16.70 26.48
C LEU A 235 -6.25 -17.36 25.08
N PRO A 236 -6.55 -16.65 23.99
CA PRO A 236 -6.53 -17.17 22.62
C PRO A 236 -5.11 -17.34 22.03
N PHE A 237 -4.07 -17.05 22.80
CA PHE A 237 -2.67 -17.08 22.37
C PHE A 237 -1.79 -17.90 23.32
N ALA A 238 -0.74 -18.49 22.76
CA ALA A 238 0.39 -19.05 23.49
C ALA A 238 1.49 -17.99 23.65
N MET A 239 2.17 -18.00 24.79
CA MET A 239 3.30 -17.12 25.09
C MET A 239 4.56 -17.97 25.31
N ASP A 240 5.53 -17.85 24.40
CA ASP A 240 6.74 -18.69 24.41
C ASP A 240 7.80 -18.16 25.37
N SER A 241 7.90 -16.84 25.50
CA SER A 241 8.83 -16.12 26.34
C SER A 241 8.28 -14.74 26.70
N ALA A 242 8.62 -14.28 27.91
CA ALA A 242 8.35 -12.94 28.42
C ALA A 242 9.06 -12.75 29.76
N LEU A 243 10.03 -11.85 29.82
CA LEU A 243 10.74 -11.49 31.06
C LEU A 243 10.37 -10.07 31.47
N MET A 244 9.91 -9.91 32.70
CA MET A 244 9.52 -8.62 33.25
C MET A 244 10.53 -8.13 34.28
N GLU A 245 10.92 -6.86 34.16
CA GLU A 245 11.67 -6.13 35.18
C GLU A 245 10.87 -4.90 35.62
N ILE A 246 10.86 -4.64 36.92
CA ILE A 246 10.21 -3.47 37.51
C ILE A 246 11.16 -2.91 38.56
N THR A 247 11.41 -1.61 38.52
CA THR A 247 12.14 -0.91 39.58
C THR A 247 11.37 0.35 39.97
N GLY A 248 11.49 0.78 41.23
CA GLY A 248 10.89 2.03 41.65
C GLY A 248 11.03 2.31 43.14
N HIS A 249 10.96 3.58 43.48
CA HIS A 249 10.91 4.03 44.87
C HIS A 249 9.48 4.40 45.21
N TYR A 250 8.97 3.89 46.34
CA TYR A 250 7.62 4.20 46.79
C TYR A 250 7.64 4.85 48.18
N GLU A 251 6.65 5.70 48.42
CA GLU A 251 6.28 6.17 49.74
C GLU A 251 4.77 6.00 49.93
N ALA A 252 4.37 5.36 51.02
CA ALA A 252 2.98 5.12 51.39
C ALA A 252 2.70 5.67 52.80
N ASP A 253 1.61 6.40 52.98
CA ASP A 253 1.11 6.93 54.25
C ASP A 253 -0.37 6.56 54.40
N TRP A 254 -0.74 5.96 55.53
CA TRP A 254 -2.11 5.56 55.86
C TRP A 254 -2.53 6.03 57.26
N GLN A 255 -1.94 7.11 57.80
CA GLN A 255 -2.45 7.75 59.03
C GLN A 255 -3.84 8.37 58.84
N GLY A 256 -4.13 8.82 57.62
CA GLY A 256 -5.42 9.37 57.22
C GLY A 256 -5.95 8.66 55.98
N GLU A 257 -6.38 9.42 54.97
CA GLU A 257 -6.65 8.85 53.66
C GLU A 257 -5.36 8.23 53.09
N PRO A 258 -5.40 6.98 52.61
CA PRO A 258 -4.22 6.28 52.12
C PRO A 258 -3.65 7.02 50.90
N ARG A 259 -2.38 7.40 51.01
CA ARG A 259 -1.62 8.08 49.95
C ARG A 259 -0.42 7.24 49.56
N VAL A 260 -0.20 7.09 48.27
CA VAL A 260 0.92 6.40 47.67
C VAL A 260 1.55 7.30 46.63
N SER A 261 2.86 7.49 46.74
CA SER A 261 3.66 8.10 45.69
C SER A 261 4.71 7.12 45.20
N VAL A 262 4.94 7.09 43.89
CA VAL A 262 6.01 6.33 43.25
C VAL A 262 6.87 7.31 42.47
N SER A 263 8.18 7.18 42.56
CA SER A 263 9.14 8.00 41.83
C SER A 263 10.26 7.16 41.25
N SER A 264 10.84 7.65 40.14
CA SER A 264 11.89 6.95 39.40
C SER A 264 11.53 5.49 39.09
N GLY A 265 10.25 5.26 38.75
CA GLY A 265 9.80 3.94 38.35
C GLY A 265 10.23 3.62 36.92
N ALA A 266 10.60 2.37 36.69
CA ALA A 266 10.86 1.84 35.36
C ALA A 266 10.24 0.46 35.24
N LEU A 267 9.66 0.17 34.08
CA LEU A 267 9.12 -1.13 33.71
C LEU A 267 9.72 -1.57 32.39
N GLN A 268 10.23 -2.80 32.34
CA GLN A 268 10.76 -3.40 31.13
C GLN A 268 10.12 -4.77 30.91
N LEU A 269 9.78 -5.07 29.66
CA LEU A 269 9.37 -6.39 29.20
C LEU A 269 10.28 -6.81 28.05
N ARG A 270 10.94 -7.96 28.15
CA ARG A 270 11.88 -8.45 27.14
C ARG A 270 11.42 -9.77 26.52
N ASP A 271 11.85 -9.97 25.28
CA ASP A 271 11.70 -11.21 24.52
C ASP A 271 10.24 -11.70 24.49
N LEU A 272 9.27 -10.80 24.26
CA LEU A 272 7.87 -11.21 24.15
C LEU A 272 7.65 -11.90 22.79
N SER A 273 7.11 -13.11 22.82
CA SER A 273 6.65 -13.81 21.61
C SER A 273 5.26 -14.41 21.86
N LEU A 274 4.29 -13.95 21.07
CA LEU A 274 2.91 -14.41 21.07
C LEU A 274 2.59 -15.10 19.74
N ALA A 275 2.05 -16.31 19.86
CA ALA A 275 1.54 -17.10 18.74
C ALA A 275 0.10 -17.53 19.01
N PRO A 276 -0.73 -17.79 17.99
CA PRO A 276 -2.06 -18.37 18.15
C PRO A 276 -2.01 -19.67 18.95
N ALA A 277 -2.98 -19.86 19.86
CA ALA A 277 -3.13 -21.14 20.56
C ALA A 277 -3.44 -22.28 19.57
N ASP A 278 -4.16 -21.97 18.47
CA ASP A 278 -4.37 -22.86 17.32
C ASP A 278 -3.77 -22.24 16.04
N PRO A 279 -2.53 -22.62 15.66
CA PRO A 279 -1.88 -22.13 14.44
C PRO A 279 -2.60 -22.53 13.14
N ALA A 280 -3.43 -23.58 13.16
CA ALA A 280 -4.18 -23.99 11.98
C ALA A 280 -5.39 -23.06 11.72
N ALA A 281 -5.96 -22.48 12.78
CA ALA A 281 -7.05 -21.51 12.69
C ALA A 281 -6.56 -20.10 12.28
N LEU A 282 -5.35 -19.71 12.71
CA LEU A 282 -4.74 -18.42 12.44
C LEU A 282 -3.33 -18.59 11.84
N PRO A 283 -3.19 -19.07 10.59
CA PRO A 283 -1.89 -19.21 9.95
C PRO A 283 -1.17 -17.87 9.80
N ASP A 284 0.16 -17.89 9.70
CA ASP A 284 1.01 -16.70 9.48
C ASP A 284 0.77 -15.53 10.46
N THR A 285 0.20 -15.81 11.63
CA THR A 285 -0.15 -14.81 12.63
C THR A 285 0.80 -14.90 13.81
N ALA A 286 1.47 -13.80 14.14
CA ALA A 286 2.39 -13.71 15.26
C ALA A 286 2.59 -12.26 15.67
N LEU A 287 2.91 -12.05 16.96
CA LEU A 287 3.33 -10.77 17.49
C LEU A 287 4.54 -11.01 18.40
N ALA A 288 5.65 -10.34 18.10
CA ALA A 288 6.84 -10.40 18.92
C ALA A 288 7.52 -9.04 19.03
N PHE A 289 8.25 -8.82 20.11
CA PHE A 289 9.16 -7.69 20.25
C PHE A 289 10.33 -8.05 21.17
N ASP A 290 11.46 -7.38 20.97
CA ASP A 290 12.69 -7.65 21.71
C ASP A 290 12.64 -6.96 23.09
N ARG A 291 12.16 -5.71 23.14
CA ARG A 291 12.08 -4.91 24.36
C ARG A 291 10.94 -3.91 24.32
N PHE A 292 10.14 -3.87 25.38
CA PHE A 292 9.29 -2.75 25.74
C PHE A 292 9.85 -2.12 27.02
N GLU A 293 9.96 -0.80 27.03
CA GLU A 293 10.49 -0.04 28.18
C GLU A 293 9.59 1.16 28.46
N LEU A 294 9.30 1.39 29.73
CA LEU A 294 8.54 2.53 30.23
C LEU A 294 9.34 3.15 31.38
N ASP A 295 9.91 4.33 31.13
CA ASP A 295 10.84 5.01 32.01
C ASP A 295 10.27 6.28 32.64
N GLY A 296 10.83 6.64 33.80
CA GLY A 296 10.46 7.87 34.50
C GLY A 296 9.05 7.86 35.07
N ILE A 297 8.52 6.68 35.41
CA ILE A 297 7.19 6.52 35.99
C ILE A 297 7.12 7.25 37.34
N SER A 298 6.16 8.15 37.44
CA SER A 298 5.80 8.87 38.65
C SER A 298 4.30 8.73 38.90
N VAL A 299 3.92 8.32 40.10
CA VAL A 299 2.52 8.19 40.52
C VAL A 299 2.34 9.05 41.75
N ASP A 300 1.30 9.88 41.76
CA ASP A 300 0.84 10.61 42.95
C ASP A 300 -0.65 10.32 43.13
N SER A 301 -0.99 9.48 44.10
CA SER A 301 -2.37 9.11 44.36
C SER A 301 -3.19 10.23 45.00
N ALA A 302 -2.55 11.23 45.62
CA ALA A 302 -3.24 12.37 46.21
C ALA A 302 -3.64 13.39 45.15
N ALA A 303 -2.78 13.59 44.14
CA ALA A 303 -3.07 14.41 42.97
C ALA A 303 -3.79 13.63 41.85
N GLN A 304 -4.01 12.32 42.04
CA GLN A 304 -4.53 11.39 41.02
C GLN A 304 -3.78 11.54 39.68
N ARG A 305 -2.45 11.67 39.74
CA ARG A 305 -1.59 11.89 38.57
C ARG A 305 -0.65 10.71 38.35
N VAL A 306 -0.55 10.26 37.11
CA VAL A 306 0.47 9.32 36.64
C VAL A 306 1.20 9.97 35.47
N SER A 307 2.51 10.01 35.52
CA SER A 307 3.33 10.48 34.39
C SER A 307 4.45 9.49 34.09
N ALA A 308 4.85 9.40 32.83
CA ALA A 308 6.04 8.69 32.38
C ALA A 308 6.79 9.55 31.35
N ALA A 309 8.12 9.45 31.35
CA ALA A 309 8.97 10.25 30.48
C ALA A 309 9.04 9.66 29.06
N GLU A 310 9.23 8.34 28.97
CA GLU A 310 9.38 7.68 27.67
C GLU A 310 8.82 6.26 27.72
N ALA A 311 8.18 5.86 26.63
CA ALA A 311 7.77 4.49 26.37
C ALA A 311 8.33 4.09 25.01
N SER A 312 9.14 3.03 24.95
CA SER A 312 9.74 2.54 23.72
C SER A 312 9.42 1.08 23.48
N LEU A 313 9.24 0.71 22.22
CA LEU A 313 8.98 -0.66 21.78
C LEU A 313 9.93 -1.04 20.64
N GLU A 314 10.99 -1.76 20.97
CA GLU A 314 12.07 -2.13 20.06
C GLU A 314 11.85 -3.53 19.45
N GLY A 315 12.21 -3.67 18.16
CA GLY A 315 12.20 -4.96 17.48
C GLY A 315 10.80 -5.53 17.22
N LEU A 316 9.77 -4.68 17.21
CA LEU A 316 8.38 -5.10 16.95
C LEU A 316 8.28 -5.81 15.61
N ALA A 317 7.83 -7.06 15.63
CA ALA A 317 7.55 -7.88 14.46
C ALA A 317 6.11 -8.39 14.54
N VAL A 318 5.31 -8.00 13.54
CA VAL A 318 3.89 -8.36 13.46
C VAL A 318 3.64 -9.07 12.14
N SER A 319 2.96 -10.21 12.20
CA SER A 319 2.44 -10.87 11.00
C SER A 319 0.96 -11.19 11.16
N GLY A 320 0.21 -11.01 10.09
CA GLY A 320 -1.23 -11.29 10.08
C GLY A 320 -1.82 -11.24 8.69
N PHE A 321 -3.13 -11.47 8.62
CA PHE A 321 -3.86 -11.48 7.37
C PHE A 321 -5.28 -10.92 7.53
N LEU A 322 -5.81 -10.43 6.41
CA LEU A 322 -7.22 -10.17 6.18
C LEU A 322 -7.72 -11.18 5.15
N GLU A 323 -8.75 -11.96 5.49
CA GLU A 323 -9.38 -12.90 4.56
C GLU A 323 -10.90 -12.91 4.80
N GLY A 324 -11.67 -12.43 3.82
CA GLY A 324 -13.08 -12.11 4.03
C GLY A 324 -13.25 -11.05 5.12
N GLU A 325 -14.02 -11.37 6.16
CA GLU A 325 -14.24 -10.51 7.33
C GLU A 325 -13.27 -10.81 8.48
N GLN A 326 -12.43 -11.84 8.36
CA GLN A 326 -11.55 -12.27 9.43
C GLN A 326 -10.24 -11.47 9.43
N VAL A 327 -9.96 -10.81 10.57
CA VAL A 327 -8.71 -10.09 10.85
C VAL A 327 -7.92 -10.88 11.89
N SER A 328 -6.82 -11.51 11.48
CA SER A 328 -6.17 -12.53 12.32
C SER A 328 -5.61 -11.99 13.66
N LEU A 329 -5.06 -10.77 13.66
CA LEU A 329 -4.55 -10.12 14.88
C LEU A 329 -5.66 -9.73 15.86
N LEU A 330 -6.84 -9.33 15.36
CA LEU A 330 -7.96 -8.98 16.23
C LEU A 330 -8.47 -10.22 16.96
N THR A 331 -8.59 -11.34 16.25
CA THR A 331 -8.95 -12.64 16.83
C THR A 331 -7.89 -13.15 17.83
N LEU A 332 -6.61 -12.83 17.61
CA LEU A 332 -5.52 -13.19 18.51
C LEU A 332 -5.55 -12.38 19.82
N LEU A 333 -5.90 -11.09 19.79
CA LEU A 333 -5.78 -10.21 20.94
C LEU A 333 -7.10 -10.04 21.72
N VAL A 334 -8.25 -10.26 21.08
CA VAL A 334 -9.57 -10.05 21.68
C VAL A 334 -10.35 -11.37 21.71
N PRO A 335 -10.53 -12.00 22.88
CA PRO A 335 -11.33 -13.21 23.02
C PRO A 335 -12.77 -12.96 22.56
N GLY A 336 -13.27 -13.77 21.61
CA GLY A 336 -14.66 -13.68 21.12
C GLY A 336 -14.92 -12.67 20.00
N ALA A 337 -13.90 -11.95 19.51
CA ALA A 337 -14.08 -10.96 18.44
C ALA A 337 -14.58 -11.55 17.10
N GLY A 338 -14.32 -12.83 16.83
CA GLY A 338 -14.83 -13.53 15.63
C GLY A 338 -16.36 -13.74 15.62
N ASP A 339 -17.01 -13.74 16.78
CA ASP A 339 -18.47 -13.91 16.91
C ASP A 339 -19.19 -12.57 17.16
N ALA A 340 -18.46 -11.50 17.49
CA ALA A 340 -19.03 -10.21 17.88
C ALA A 340 -19.55 -9.38 16.68
N ALA A 341 -19.05 -9.62 15.46
CA ALA A 341 -19.52 -8.91 14.25
C ALA A 341 -20.98 -9.23 13.88
N ALA A 342 -21.58 -10.28 14.44
CA ALA A 342 -22.97 -10.66 14.19
C ALA A 342 -23.96 -10.18 15.27
N ASN A 343 -23.50 -9.53 16.34
CA ASN A 343 -24.36 -9.18 17.49
C ASN A 343 -24.17 -7.73 17.96
N ASP A 344 -24.06 -6.80 17.01
CA ASP A 344 -24.01 -5.38 17.29
C ASP A 344 -25.43 -4.79 17.48
N THR A 345 -26.13 -5.30 18.49
CA THR A 345 -27.35 -4.64 19.02
C THR A 345 -27.62 -4.93 20.51
N ALA A 346 -26.73 -5.59 21.24
CA ALA A 346 -27.02 -6.05 22.61
C ALA A 346 -26.08 -5.52 23.71
N ALA A 347 -25.21 -4.53 23.45
CA ALA A 347 -24.33 -3.95 24.47
C ALA A 347 -24.52 -2.44 24.69
N ALA A 348 -25.56 -1.82 24.12
CA ALA A 348 -25.87 -0.40 24.32
C ALA A 348 -26.86 -0.13 25.46
N ASP A 349 -27.29 -1.14 26.23
CA ASP A 349 -28.29 -0.97 27.30
C ASP A 349 -27.83 -1.64 28.60
N SER A 350 -26.77 -1.09 29.19
CA SER A 350 -26.57 -1.16 30.64
C SER A 350 -26.36 0.24 31.19
N GLY A 351 -27.48 0.96 31.28
CA GLY A 351 -27.61 2.14 32.15
C GLY A 351 -27.34 1.75 33.61
N GLY A 352 -26.06 1.75 33.98
CA GLY A 352 -25.61 1.84 35.36
C GLY A 352 -25.67 3.30 35.83
N PRO A 353 -26.01 3.58 37.10
CA PRO A 353 -26.26 4.95 37.53
C PRO A 353 -25.00 5.81 37.45
N ALA A 354 -25.12 6.97 36.80
CA ALA A 354 -24.23 8.11 36.98
C ALA A 354 -24.24 8.48 38.47
N GLY A 355 -23.13 8.19 39.15
CA GLY A 355 -23.00 8.35 40.58
C GLY A 355 -21.57 8.14 41.03
N ASN A 356 -20.66 9.02 40.59
CA ASN A 356 -19.66 9.63 41.45
C ASN A 356 -18.93 10.75 40.69
N ASP A 357 -19.07 11.98 41.20
CA ASP A 357 -18.27 13.17 40.86
C ASP A 357 -16.82 13.01 41.38
N ALA A 358 -16.13 11.93 41.00
CA ALA A 358 -14.71 11.79 41.25
C ALA A 358 -13.94 12.34 40.04
N GLU A 359 -13.02 13.28 40.26
CA GLU A 359 -12.14 13.77 39.20
C GLU A 359 -11.37 12.58 38.58
N PRO A 360 -11.30 12.50 37.24
CA PRO A 360 -10.60 11.40 36.58
C PRO A 360 -9.09 11.51 36.81
N TRP A 361 -8.41 10.36 36.85
CA TRP A 361 -6.95 10.33 36.92
C TRP A 361 -6.33 11.04 35.71
N GLN A 362 -5.31 11.86 35.98
CA GLN A 362 -4.52 12.55 34.97
C GLN A 362 -3.34 11.67 34.56
N LEU A 363 -3.28 11.23 33.31
CA LEU A 363 -2.20 10.43 32.75
C LEU A 363 -1.39 11.30 31.77
N GLN A 364 -0.06 11.22 31.82
CA GLN A 364 0.83 11.92 30.89
C GLN A 364 1.97 11.00 30.43
N LEU A 365 2.25 10.99 29.14
CA LEU A 365 3.42 10.35 28.55
C LEU A 365 4.11 11.34 27.62
N ASP A 366 5.35 11.72 27.95
CA ASP A 366 6.04 12.77 27.18
C ASP A 366 6.44 12.27 25.78
N ARG A 367 6.85 11.00 25.65
CA ARG A 367 7.21 10.37 24.37
C ARG A 367 6.83 8.89 24.30
N PHE A 368 6.29 8.47 23.17
CA PHE A 368 6.13 7.07 22.78
C PHE A 368 6.85 6.83 21.45
N SER A 369 7.67 5.78 21.34
CA SER A 369 8.40 5.48 20.12
C SER A 369 8.42 3.99 19.79
N VAL A 370 8.21 3.66 18.52
CA VAL A 370 8.36 2.31 17.96
C VAL A 370 9.33 2.40 16.79
N PRO A 371 10.65 2.24 17.01
CA PRO A 371 11.64 2.26 15.95
C PRO A 371 11.68 0.94 15.19
N ASP A 372 11.92 1.02 13.87
CA ASP A 372 12.28 -0.11 13.00
C ASP A 372 11.36 -1.35 13.12
N ALA A 373 10.06 -1.13 13.29
CA ALA A 373 9.08 -2.20 13.33
C ALA A 373 8.94 -2.87 11.95
N ARG A 374 8.58 -4.15 11.96
CA ARG A 374 8.38 -4.97 10.77
C ARG A 374 6.96 -5.52 10.75
N LEU A 375 6.22 -5.23 9.69
CA LEU A 375 4.87 -5.74 9.48
C LEU A 375 4.80 -6.59 8.21
N ARG A 376 4.24 -7.79 8.33
CA ARG A 376 3.92 -8.67 7.21
C ARG A 376 2.41 -8.88 7.17
N TRP A 377 1.75 -8.30 6.17
CA TRP A 377 0.29 -8.32 6.06
C TRP A 377 -0.16 -8.99 4.77
N ARG A 378 -0.94 -10.06 4.87
CA ARG A 378 -1.55 -10.71 3.70
C ARG A 378 -2.95 -10.15 3.45
N SER A 379 -3.22 -9.67 2.24
CA SER A 379 -4.50 -9.11 1.81
C SER A 379 -4.84 -9.61 0.39
N PRO A 380 -6.09 -10.04 0.13
CA PRO A 380 -6.55 -10.39 -1.23
C PRO A 380 -6.76 -9.14 -2.11
N TYR A 381 -6.77 -7.96 -1.51
CA TYR A 381 -7.03 -6.70 -2.21
C TYR A 381 -5.77 -6.08 -2.85
N THR A 382 -4.60 -6.70 -2.66
CA THR A 382 -3.33 -6.22 -3.18
C THR A 382 -2.61 -7.24 -4.05
N ALA A 383 -1.84 -6.76 -5.04
CA ALA A 383 -0.97 -7.59 -5.88
C ALA A 383 0.49 -7.09 -5.80
N PRO A 384 1.41 -7.80 -5.13
CA PRO A 384 1.23 -9.11 -4.50
C PRO A 384 0.35 -9.06 -3.25
N ALA A 385 -0.23 -10.21 -2.89
CA ALA A 385 -1.11 -10.34 -1.73
C ALA A 385 -0.37 -10.14 -0.40
N LEU A 386 0.93 -10.44 -0.34
CA LEU A 386 1.75 -10.18 0.84
C LEU A 386 2.38 -8.78 0.74
N LEU A 387 2.01 -7.92 1.68
CA LEU A 387 2.63 -6.62 1.92
C LEU A 387 3.69 -6.74 3.01
N THR A 388 4.85 -6.16 2.78
CA THR A 388 5.92 -6.07 3.78
C THR A 388 6.23 -4.62 4.07
N VAL A 389 6.06 -4.19 5.32
CA VAL A 389 6.46 -2.86 5.78
C VAL A 389 7.71 -3.01 6.64
N ASP A 390 8.83 -2.46 6.17
CA ASP A 390 10.15 -2.56 6.81
C ASP A 390 11.09 -1.46 6.26
N PRO A 391 11.51 -0.46 7.08
CA PRO A 391 11.11 -0.24 8.47
C PRO A 391 9.74 0.48 8.59
N LEU A 392 9.09 0.32 9.74
CA LEU A 392 7.98 1.15 10.24
C LEU A 392 8.44 1.87 11.51
N THR A 393 8.40 3.20 11.50
CA THR A 393 8.71 4.05 12.66
C THR A 393 7.47 4.82 13.07
N VAL A 394 7.15 4.80 14.36
CA VAL A 394 6.08 5.60 14.96
C VAL A 394 6.66 6.41 16.10
N GLU A 395 6.41 7.72 16.13
CA GLU A 395 6.71 8.58 17.27
C GLU A 395 5.47 9.40 17.64
N LEU A 396 5.10 9.36 18.92
CA LEU A 396 4.06 10.20 19.49
C LEU A 396 4.66 11.00 20.65
N GLY A 397 4.22 12.24 20.84
CA GLY A 397 4.72 13.10 21.92
C GLY A 397 3.60 13.87 22.60
N ASN A 398 3.80 14.20 23.88
CA ASN A 398 2.84 14.90 24.74
C ASN A 398 1.46 14.24 24.74
N LEU A 399 1.39 12.95 25.09
CA LEU A 399 0.12 12.24 25.23
C LEU A 399 -0.45 12.47 26.62
N ALA A 400 -1.65 13.04 26.71
CA ALA A 400 -2.31 13.32 27.97
C ALA A 400 -3.74 12.74 28.01
N TYR A 401 -4.18 12.31 29.20
CA TYR A 401 -5.56 11.95 29.48
C TYR A 401 -6.01 12.60 30.79
N PRO A 402 -7.13 13.34 30.84
CA PRO A 402 -7.90 13.82 29.70
C PRO A 402 -7.02 14.59 28.69
N PRO A 403 -7.36 14.55 27.39
CA PRO A 403 -6.52 15.16 26.36
C PRO A 403 -6.45 16.68 26.55
N GLU A 404 -5.23 17.21 26.50
CA GLU A 404 -4.94 18.64 26.67
C GLU A 404 -3.76 19.03 25.79
N GLY A 405 -3.94 20.07 24.97
CA GLY A 405 -2.90 20.60 24.09
C GLY A 405 -2.59 19.72 22.87
N ASP A 406 -1.55 20.12 22.14
CA ASP A 406 -1.15 19.46 20.90
C ASP A 406 -0.22 18.26 21.19
N SER A 407 -0.61 17.08 20.69
CA SER A 407 0.24 15.90 20.64
C SER A 407 0.95 15.83 19.29
N SER A 408 2.28 15.68 19.30
CA SER A 408 3.05 15.49 18.06
C SER A 408 2.88 14.06 17.57
N VAL A 409 2.67 13.89 16.27
CA VAL A 409 2.53 12.58 15.61
C VAL A 409 3.53 12.50 14.47
N ALA A 410 4.32 11.43 14.41
CA ALA A 410 5.15 11.10 13.27
C ALA A 410 5.04 9.60 12.96
N LEU A 411 4.88 9.28 11.68
CA LEU A 411 4.80 7.95 11.12
C LEU A 411 5.70 7.94 9.88
N ALA A 412 6.63 7.00 9.80
CA ALA A 412 7.43 6.80 8.59
C ALA A 412 7.48 5.31 8.27
N LEU A 413 7.21 4.93 7.03
CA LEU A 413 7.22 3.53 6.62
C LEU A 413 7.74 3.33 5.19
N THR A 414 8.31 2.15 4.96
CA THR A 414 8.67 1.68 3.61
C THR A 414 7.87 0.44 3.27
N LEU A 415 7.03 0.53 2.24
CA LEU A 415 6.20 -0.57 1.74
C LEU A 415 6.91 -1.30 0.60
N ASN A 416 7.03 -2.62 0.74
CA ASN A 416 7.65 -3.56 -0.21
C ASN A 416 9.09 -3.19 -0.63
N GLY A 417 9.82 -2.41 0.19
CA GLY A 417 11.16 -1.92 -0.13
C GLY A 417 11.21 -0.92 -1.29
N GLU A 418 10.07 -0.36 -1.71
CA GLU A 418 9.94 0.47 -2.90
C GLU A 418 9.26 1.81 -2.60
N ALA A 419 8.07 1.79 -1.99
CA ALA A 419 7.31 3.00 -1.71
C ALA A 419 7.57 3.52 -0.29
N THR A 420 7.72 4.84 -0.14
CA THR A 420 7.89 5.46 1.18
C THR A 420 6.70 6.34 1.51
N LEU A 421 6.28 6.31 2.78
CA LEU A 421 5.23 7.16 3.31
C LEU A 421 5.73 7.78 4.61
N ALA A 422 5.69 9.10 4.70
CA ALA A 422 5.90 9.85 5.93
C ALA A 422 4.67 10.71 6.21
N VAL A 423 4.21 10.68 7.46
CA VAL A 423 3.15 11.55 7.98
C VAL A 423 3.69 12.20 9.25
N ALA A 424 3.66 13.52 9.35
CA ALA A 424 4.13 14.24 10.53
C ALA A 424 3.21 15.42 10.86
N GLY A 425 3.05 15.76 12.12
CA GLY A 425 2.18 16.87 12.48
C GLY A 425 1.87 16.99 13.96
N ALA A 426 0.86 17.81 14.25
CA ALA A 426 0.38 18.08 15.59
C ALA A 426 -1.15 17.98 15.62
N VAL A 427 -1.68 17.22 16.58
CA VAL A 427 -3.11 16.98 16.75
C VAL A 427 -3.51 17.25 18.19
N ASP A 428 -4.49 18.13 18.39
CA ASP A 428 -5.19 18.31 19.66
C ASP A 428 -6.21 17.17 19.80
N ALA A 429 -5.90 16.19 20.65
CA ALA A 429 -6.75 15.03 20.88
C ALA A 429 -8.06 15.37 21.65
N GLY A 430 -8.18 16.56 22.22
CA GLY A 430 -9.39 17.02 22.92
C GLY A 430 -10.37 17.71 21.98
N ALA A 431 -9.87 18.53 21.06
CA ALA A 431 -10.66 19.20 20.04
C ALA A 431 -10.80 18.40 18.73
N GLY A 432 -9.95 17.39 18.50
CA GLY A 432 -9.87 16.66 17.24
C GLY A 432 -9.35 17.52 16.07
N SER A 433 -8.68 18.63 16.37
CA SER A 433 -8.14 19.56 15.37
C SER A 433 -6.62 19.43 15.24
N GLY A 434 -6.07 19.70 14.07
CA GLY A 434 -4.62 19.59 13.87
C GLY A 434 -4.19 19.77 12.43
N THR A 435 -2.90 19.62 12.18
CA THR A 435 -2.31 19.65 10.84
C THR A 435 -1.38 18.46 10.67
N LEU A 436 -1.52 17.73 9.57
CA LEU A 436 -0.69 16.59 9.20
C LEU A 436 -0.05 16.83 7.83
N ASP A 437 1.26 16.90 7.79
CA ASP A 437 2.05 16.84 6.57
C ASP A 437 2.12 15.39 6.07
N LEU A 438 1.96 15.18 4.77
CA LEU A 438 1.95 13.89 4.08
C LEU A 438 2.99 13.90 2.95
N GLU A 439 3.90 12.95 2.98
CA GLU A 439 4.84 12.68 1.89
C GLU A 439 4.75 11.20 1.50
N LEU A 440 4.27 10.94 0.30
CA LEU A 440 4.21 9.62 -0.32
C LEU A 440 5.09 9.66 -1.56
N ASP A 441 6.04 8.73 -1.68
CA ASP A 441 6.88 8.60 -2.86
C ASP A 441 6.84 7.18 -3.43
N ALA A 442 6.80 7.12 -4.76
CA ALA A 442 6.90 5.90 -5.56
C ALA A 442 5.90 4.77 -5.23
N LEU A 443 4.67 5.06 -4.80
CA LEU A 443 3.65 4.03 -4.56
C LEU A 443 3.24 3.34 -5.88
N PRO A 444 3.48 2.02 -6.05
CA PRO A 444 3.07 1.31 -7.25
C PRO A 444 1.55 1.20 -7.32
N VAL A 445 0.94 1.80 -8.34
CA VAL A 445 -0.52 1.75 -8.52
C VAL A 445 -1.01 0.34 -8.87
N THR A 446 -0.12 -0.51 -9.39
CA THR A 446 -0.37 -1.93 -9.69
C THR A 446 -0.79 -2.74 -8.48
N LEU A 447 -0.46 -2.28 -7.25
CA LEU A 447 -0.95 -2.87 -6.01
C LEU A 447 -2.48 -2.94 -5.97
N ALA A 448 -3.18 -1.98 -6.60
CA ALA A 448 -4.64 -1.88 -6.59
C ALA A 448 -5.32 -2.70 -7.71
N ASN A 449 -4.60 -3.44 -8.55
CA ASN A 449 -5.19 -4.23 -9.64
C ASN A 449 -6.34 -5.17 -9.21
N PRO A 450 -6.27 -5.88 -8.06
CA PRO A 450 -7.39 -6.72 -7.60
C PRO A 450 -8.69 -5.95 -7.33
N LEU A 451 -8.61 -4.63 -7.09
CA LEU A 451 -9.77 -3.76 -6.88
C LEU A 451 -10.41 -3.32 -8.20
N LEU A 452 -9.70 -3.40 -9.32
CA LEU A 452 -10.18 -2.99 -10.64
C LEU A 452 -10.96 -4.07 -11.37
N THR A 453 -10.59 -5.33 -11.17
CA THR A 453 -11.13 -6.50 -11.89
C THR A 453 -12.67 -6.59 -11.88
N PRO A 454 -13.39 -6.19 -10.80
CA PRO A 454 -14.85 -6.18 -10.82
C PRO A 454 -15.50 -5.12 -11.72
N PHE A 455 -14.76 -4.09 -12.14
CA PHE A 455 -15.30 -2.91 -12.83
C PHE A 455 -14.86 -2.82 -14.30
N ILE A 456 -13.62 -3.23 -14.60
CA ILE A 456 -13.03 -3.14 -15.94
C ILE A 456 -12.22 -4.41 -16.25
N LYS A 457 -12.24 -4.83 -17.53
CA LYS A 457 -11.37 -5.87 -18.10
C LYS A 457 -10.02 -5.29 -18.50
N ALA A 458 -9.38 -4.60 -17.55
CA ALA A 458 -8.09 -3.95 -17.74
C ALA A 458 -7.33 -3.86 -16.42
N GLY A 459 -6.02 -3.86 -16.50
CA GLY A 459 -5.12 -3.73 -15.36
C GLY A 459 -4.08 -2.64 -15.57
N PHE A 460 -3.60 -2.07 -14.46
CA PHE A 460 -2.41 -1.24 -14.48
C PHE A 460 -1.19 -2.12 -14.75
N GLU A 461 -0.43 -1.77 -15.78
CA GLU A 461 0.87 -2.39 -16.13
C GLU A 461 1.99 -1.76 -15.30
N GLY A 462 1.86 -0.47 -15.01
CA GLY A 462 2.84 0.32 -14.26
C GLY A 462 2.25 1.62 -13.75
N GLY A 463 3.05 2.34 -12.97
CA GLY A 463 2.70 3.66 -12.45
C GLY A 463 3.21 3.85 -11.03
N ARG A 464 3.87 4.98 -10.79
CA ARG A 464 4.38 5.39 -9.48
C ARG A 464 3.69 6.68 -9.05
N LEU A 465 2.88 6.57 -8.00
CA LEU A 465 2.19 7.70 -7.40
C LEU A 465 3.08 8.34 -6.34
N ALA A 466 3.25 9.66 -6.45
CA ALA A 466 3.85 10.50 -5.44
C ALA A 466 2.87 11.61 -5.04
N VAL A 467 2.78 11.89 -3.74
CA VAL A 467 1.90 12.90 -3.15
C VAL A 467 2.67 13.67 -2.10
N ASN A 468 2.65 14.99 -2.16
CA ASN A 468 3.23 15.85 -1.13
C ASN A 468 2.17 16.88 -0.73
N GLY A 469 1.82 17.00 0.55
CA GLY A 469 0.73 17.87 0.95
C GLY A 469 0.54 18.02 2.46
N ASP A 470 -0.42 18.85 2.83
CA ASP A 470 -0.89 19.06 4.20
C ASP A 470 -2.39 18.79 4.32
N ILE A 471 -2.80 18.20 5.45
CA ILE A 471 -4.18 17.93 5.80
C ILE A 471 -4.49 18.67 7.11
N GLY A 472 -5.46 19.57 7.05
CA GLY A 472 -6.04 20.22 8.23
C GLY A 472 -7.22 19.40 8.76
N LEU A 473 -7.19 19.06 10.03
CA LEU A 473 -8.21 18.29 10.73
C LEU A 473 -9.15 19.19 11.55
N THR A 474 -10.43 18.83 11.58
CA THR A 474 -11.44 19.34 12.50
C THR A 474 -12.32 18.16 12.92
N ASP A 475 -12.58 17.98 14.22
CA ASP A 475 -13.37 16.86 14.75
C ASP A 475 -12.88 15.47 14.26
N PHE A 476 -11.56 15.28 14.20
CA PHE A 476 -10.87 14.08 13.69
C PHE A 476 -11.12 13.76 12.21
N ALA A 477 -11.73 14.67 11.46
CA ALA A 477 -11.98 14.53 10.03
C ALA A 477 -11.15 15.53 9.21
N PRO A 478 -10.72 15.16 7.99
CA PRO A 478 -10.12 16.12 7.06
C PRO A 478 -11.10 17.26 6.74
N ALA A 479 -10.74 18.49 7.11
CA ALA A 479 -11.52 19.69 6.82
C ALA A 479 -10.96 20.45 5.62
N THR A 480 -9.63 20.52 5.53
CA THR A 480 -8.90 21.09 4.40
C THR A 480 -7.77 20.16 3.98
N ALA A 481 -7.46 20.10 2.70
CA ALA A 481 -6.25 19.42 2.22
C ALA A 481 -5.59 20.24 1.12
N ARG A 482 -4.26 20.29 1.12
CA ARG A 482 -3.47 20.80 0.00
C ARG A 482 -2.49 19.72 -0.44
N ALA A 483 -2.34 19.51 -1.75
CA ALA A 483 -1.42 18.51 -2.24
C ALA A 483 -0.90 18.80 -3.65
N ASP A 484 0.31 18.36 -3.92
CA ASP A 484 0.85 18.15 -5.26
C ASP A 484 0.85 16.65 -5.53
N VAL A 485 0.23 16.23 -6.63
CA VAL A 485 0.15 14.81 -7.03
C VAL A 485 0.93 14.60 -8.32
N ARG A 486 1.73 13.54 -8.38
CA ARG A 486 2.45 13.12 -9.58
C ARG A 486 2.30 11.63 -9.79
N LEU A 487 2.01 11.23 -11.03
CA LEU A 487 1.94 9.85 -11.45
C LEU A 487 2.86 9.66 -12.66
N THR A 488 3.93 8.89 -12.48
CA THR A 488 4.94 8.67 -13.53
C THR A 488 4.92 7.23 -14.05
N ALA A 489 5.32 7.05 -15.32
CA ALA A 489 5.43 5.75 -15.98
C ALA A 489 4.15 4.91 -15.86
N PHE A 490 3.00 5.54 -16.12
CA PHE A 490 1.71 4.88 -16.04
C PHE A 490 1.40 4.11 -17.31
N GLY A 491 0.82 2.92 -17.17
CA GLY A 491 0.34 2.12 -18.29
C GLY A 491 -0.93 1.37 -17.91
N LEU A 492 -1.91 1.37 -18.81
CA LEU A 492 -3.15 0.61 -18.72
C LEU A 492 -3.22 -0.38 -19.88
N GLN A 493 -3.40 -1.66 -19.57
CA GLN A 493 -3.53 -2.72 -20.55
C GLN A 493 -4.92 -3.36 -20.45
N ILE A 494 -5.59 -3.48 -21.60
CA ILE A 494 -6.87 -4.20 -21.70
C ILE A 494 -6.58 -5.70 -21.76
N ASP A 495 -7.38 -6.50 -21.07
CA ASP A 495 -7.22 -7.96 -21.03
C ASP A 495 -7.24 -8.56 -22.45
N GLY A 496 -6.24 -9.39 -22.75
CA GLY A 496 -6.10 -10.03 -24.07
C GLY A 496 -5.44 -9.15 -25.15
N ALA A 497 -5.08 -7.90 -24.87
CA ALA A 497 -4.28 -7.08 -25.76
C ALA A 497 -2.76 -7.33 -25.56
N GLU A 498 -1.99 -7.37 -26.64
CA GLU A 498 -0.53 -7.56 -26.57
C GLU A 498 0.25 -6.31 -26.11
N GLN A 499 -0.38 -5.14 -26.15
CA GLN A 499 0.26 -3.85 -25.87
C GLN A 499 -0.67 -2.96 -25.04
N SER A 500 -0.10 -2.00 -24.31
CA SER A 500 -0.85 -1.05 -23.49
C SER A 500 -1.85 -0.27 -24.35
N ALA A 501 -3.08 -0.11 -23.85
CA ALA A 501 -4.12 0.66 -24.52
C ALA A 501 -3.90 2.17 -24.36
N LEU A 502 -3.36 2.55 -23.20
CA LEU A 502 -3.04 3.93 -22.84
C LEU A 502 -1.83 3.95 -21.92
N ARG A 503 -0.93 4.92 -22.11
CA ARG A 503 0.21 5.17 -21.24
C ARG A 503 0.58 6.65 -21.22
N TRP A 504 1.27 7.09 -20.18
CA TRP A 504 1.89 8.40 -20.12
C TRP A 504 3.16 8.39 -19.27
N ASP A 505 4.11 9.25 -19.62
CA ASP A 505 5.37 9.36 -18.89
C ASP A 505 5.18 10.08 -17.56
N THR A 506 4.45 11.21 -17.56
CA THR A 506 4.16 11.97 -16.34
C THR A 506 2.82 12.67 -16.43
N LEU A 507 1.99 12.45 -15.40
CA LEU A 507 0.83 13.27 -15.06
C LEU A 507 1.14 14.02 -13.77
N ALA A 508 1.13 15.34 -13.78
CA ALA A 508 1.30 16.15 -12.57
C ALA A 508 0.10 17.08 -12.36
N VAL A 509 -0.41 17.08 -11.14
CA VAL A 509 -1.53 17.91 -10.69
C VAL A 509 -1.04 18.74 -9.51
N PRO A 510 -0.51 19.96 -9.77
CA PRO A 510 0.00 20.81 -8.72
C PRO A 510 -1.12 21.57 -8.01
N GLY A 511 -0.90 21.93 -6.75
CA GLY A 511 -1.73 22.87 -5.99
C GLY A 511 -3.19 22.43 -5.86
N ILE A 512 -3.44 21.13 -5.65
CA ILE A 512 -4.76 20.63 -5.24
C ILE A 512 -5.10 21.30 -3.92
N SER A 513 -6.29 21.88 -3.81
CA SER A 513 -6.83 22.51 -2.61
C SER A 513 -8.27 22.08 -2.42
N VAL A 514 -8.53 21.35 -1.34
CA VAL A 514 -9.85 20.84 -0.95
C VAL A 514 -10.30 21.56 0.31
N ASN A 515 -11.54 22.05 0.32
CA ASN A 515 -12.22 22.53 1.52
C ASN A 515 -13.57 21.83 1.62
N VAL A 516 -13.71 20.95 2.61
CA VAL A 516 -14.90 20.12 2.78
C VAL A 516 -16.11 20.95 3.22
N ALA A 517 -15.91 21.91 4.13
CA ALA A 517 -16.99 22.76 4.63
C ALA A 517 -17.55 23.71 3.56
N ALA A 518 -16.68 24.19 2.66
CA ALA A 518 -17.08 25.00 1.51
C ALA A 518 -17.45 24.16 0.27
N GLN A 519 -17.25 22.84 0.32
CA GLN A 519 -17.41 21.91 -0.81
C GLN A 519 -16.67 22.38 -2.08
N THR A 520 -15.45 22.88 -1.92
CA THR A 520 -14.62 23.38 -3.03
C THR A 520 -13.43 22.46 -3.29
N LEU A 521 -13.15 22.20 -4.57
CA LEU A 521 -11.93 21.55 -5.06
C LEU A 521 -11.30 22.44 -6.12
N GLU A 522 -10.06 22.85 -5.91
CA GLU A 522 -9.29 23.64 -6.86
C GLU A 522 -7.99 22.93 -7.20
N THR A 523 -7.51 23.03 -8.44
CA THR A 523 -6.19 22.55 -8.86
C THR A 523 -5.46 23.62 -9.65
N GLY A 524 -4.13 23.54 -9.67
CA GLY A 524 -3.31 24.23 -10.66
C GLY A 524 -3.49 23.64 -12.07
N VAL A 525 -2.62 24.06 -12.99
CA VAL A 525 -2.60 23.54 -14.36
C VAL A 525 -2.09 22.09 -14.34
N ILE A 526 -2.91 21.17 -14.83
CA ILE A 526 -2.57 19.74 -14.96
C ILE A 526 -1.62 19.59 -16.14
N SER A 527 -0.46 18.98 -15.95
CA SER A 527 0.47 18.68 -17.04
C SER A 527 0.47 17.19 -17.36
N LEU A 528 0.24 16.85 -18.62
CA LEU A 528 0.28 15.51 -19.18
C LEU A 528 1.37 15.43 -20.25
N ASP A 529 2.43 14.70 -19.94
CA ASP A 529 3.59 14.53 -20.81
C ASP A 529 3.73 13.08 -21.27
N GLY A 530 4.08 12.89 -22.55
CA GLY A 530 4.29 11.58 -23.14
C GLY A 530 3.02 10.72 -23.22
N TYR A 531 1.83 11.33 -23.34
CA TYR A 531 0.59 10.57 -23.44
C TYR A 531 0.53 9.82 -24.77
N GLU A 532 0.35 8.51 -24.70
CA GLU A 532 0.14 7.66 -25.86
C GLU A 532 -1.12 6.81 -25.68
N SER A 533 -1.99 6.86 -26.68
CA SER A 533 -3.18 6.01 -26.71
C SER A 533 -3.30 5.28 -28.03
N ARG A 534 -3.82 4.04 -27.96
CA ARG A 534 -4.21 3.27 -29.12
C ARG A 534 -5.71 3.18 -29.21
N LEU A 535 -6.28 3.82 -30.22
CA LEU A 535 -7.68 3.75 -30.55
C LEU A 535 -7.85 2.80 -31.74
N ARG A 536 -8.50 1.66 -31.51
CA ARG A 536 -8.69 0.64 -32.53
C ARG A 536 -10.16 0.32 -32.71
N ILE A 537 -10.67 0.50 -33.92
CA ILE A 537 -11.98 -0.02 -34.34
C ILE A 537 -11.77 -1.47 -34.79
N GLY A 538 -12.45 -2.41 -34.15
CA GLY A 538 -12.42 -3.82 -34.49
C GLY A 538 -13.19 -4.15 -35.79
N GLU A 539 -13.06 -5.39 -36.25
CA GLU A 539 -13.83 -5.91 -37.40
C GLU A 539 -15.35 -5.87 -37.15
N ASP A 540 -15.76 -5.88 -35.87
CA ASP A 540 -17.15 -5.74 -35.42
C ASP A 540 -17.64 -4.28 -35.38
N GLY A 541 -16.77 -3.32 -35.74
CA GLY A 541 -17.05 -1.89 -35.69
C GLY A 541 -17.03 -1.29 -34.29
N ARG A 542 -16.66 -2.05 -33.25
CA ARG A 542 -16.57 -1.55 -31.87
C ARG A 542 -15.17 -1.01 -31.59
N LEU A 543 -15.10 0.04 -30.77
CA LEU A 543 -13.83 0.59 -30.32
C LEU A 543 -13.27 -0.28 -29.18
N ASN A 544 -11.97 -0.55 -29.18
CA ASN A 544 -11.29 -1.34 -28.16
C ASN A 544 -11.57 -0.88 -26.72
N VAL A 545 -11.74 0.42 -26.47
CA VAL A 545 -12.09 0.94 -25.13
C VAL A 545 -13.48 0.47 -24.66
N GLN A 546 -14.42 0.19 -25.57
CA GLN A 546 -15.73 -0.37 -25.22
C GLN A 546 -15.62 -1.82 -24.77
N THR A 547 -14.65 -2.58 -25.30
CA THR A 547 -14.41 -3.97 -24.91
C THR A 547 -13.78 -4.11 -23.52
N ALA A 548 -13.18 -3.02 -22.99
CA ALA A 548 -12.64 -2.97 -21.64
C ALA A 548 -13.72 -2.83 -20.56
N LEU A 549 -14.92 -2.38 -20.93
CA LEU A 549 -16.06 -2.26 -20.03
C LEU A 549 -16.72 -3.63 -19.85
N ILE A 550 -17.12 -3.96 -18.63
CA ILE A 550 -17.92 -5.16 -18.36
C ILE A 550 -19.35 -4.84 -18.78
N GLU A 551 -19.83 -5.44 -19.88
CA GLU A 551 -21.22 -5.32 -20.32
C GLU A 551 -22.15 -5.80 -19.19
N SER A 552 -23.03 -4.90 -18.76
CA SER A 552 -23.87 -5.10 -17.56
C SER A 552 -25.04 -6.08 -17.75
N GLU A 553 -24.99 -6.97 -18.75
CA GLU A 553 -26.04 -7.99 -18.96
C GLU A 553 -26.13 -8.97 -17.77
N ASP A 554 -25.03 -9.23 -17.06
CA ASP A 554 -25.02 -10.05 -15.83
C ASP A 554 -25.37 -9.27 -14.54
N ALA A 555 -25.43 -7.93 -14.59
CA ALA A 555 -25.83 -7.12 -13.44
C ALA A 555 -27.35 -7.14 -13.20
N ALA A 556 -28.13 -7.57 -14.19
CA ALA A 556 -29.59 -7.67 -14.11
C ALA A 556 -30.10 -8.97 -13.47
N GLU A 557 -29.29 -10.04 -13.39
CA GLU A 557 -29.74 -11.35 -12.86
C GLU A 557 -29.40 -11.60 -11.38
N ASN A 558 -28.50 -10.83 -10.76
CA ASN A 558 -28.18 -10.95 -9.32
C ASN A 558 -28.23 -9.65 -8.51
N GLY A 559 -28.67 -8.54 -9.11
CA GLY A 559 -29.01 -7.32 -8.38
C GLY A 559 -30.49 -7.31 -8.08
N SER A 560 -30.88 -7.55 -6.81
CA SER A 560 -32.18 -7.10 -6.32
C SER A 560 -32.28 -5.60 -6.60
N SER A 561 -32.99 -5.25 -7.67
CA SER A 561 -33.52 -3.92 -7.89
C SER A 561 -34.62 -3.69 -6.85
N THR A 562 -34.20 -3.50 -5.60
CA THR A 562 -34.91 -2.57 -4.75
C THR A 562 -34.63 -1.21 -5.38
N GLU A 563 -35.52 -0.80 -6.28
CA GLU A 563 -35.80 0.62 -6.47
C GLU A 563 -36.09 1.17 -5.08
N SER A 564 -35.03 1.61 -4.41
CA SER A 564 -35.15 2.59 -3.36
C SER A 564 -35.59 3.84 -4.11
N ASP A 565 -36.91 4.05 -4.07
CA ASP A 565 -37.60 5.32 -4.26
C ASP A 565 -37.17 6.29 -3.13
N ALA A 566 -35.86 6.37 -2.87
CA ALA A 566 -35.24 7.47 -2.19
C ALA A 566 -35.18 8.57 -3.24
N GLU A 567 -36.10 9.53 -3.12
CA GLU A 567 -35.88 10.88 -3.65
C GLU A 567 -34.39 11.23 -3.43
N PRO A 568 -33.64 11.68 -4.46
CA PRO A 568 -32.27 12.11 -4.27
C PRO A 568 -32.28 13.10 -3.11
N GLY A 569 -31.60 12.74 -2.02
CA GLY A 569 -31.67 13.46 -0.76
C GLY A 569 -31.56 14.95 -1.01
N ALA A 570 -32.67 15.67 -0.80
CA ALA A 570 -32.70 17.11 -0.88
C ALA A 570 -31.73 17.66 0.17
N GLY A 571 -30.60 18.25 -0.25
CA GLY A 571 -29.90 19.23 0.58
C GLY A 571 -28.37 19.21 0.70
N SER A 572 -27.58 18.72 -0.26
CA SER A 572 -26.18 19.15 -0.38
C SER A 572 -25.98 19.91 -1.69
N GLU A 573 -25.45 21.13 -1.61
CA GLU A 573 -25.03 21.86 -2.81
C GLU A 573 -23.93 21.04 -3.52
N PRO A 574 -23.93 21.00 -4.87
CA PRO A 574 -22.90 20.29 -5.61
C PRO A 574 -21.54 20.94 -5.36
N TRP A 575 -20.49 20.12 -5.34
CA TRP A 575 -19.14 20.63 -5.16
C TRP A 575 -18.75 21.62 -6.26
N ALA A 576 -18.17 22.76 -5.86
CA ALA A 576 -17.56 23.71 -6.76
C ALA A 576 -16.15 23.23 -7.11
N VAL A 577 -15.98 22.73 -8.33
CA VAL A 577 -14.72 22.17 -8.83
C VAL A 577 -14.12 23.13 -9.85
N THR A 578 -12.87 23.54 -9.65
CA THR A 578 -12.09 24.38 -10.57
C THR A 578 -10.78 23.67 -10.93
N LEU A 579 -10.64 23.27 -12.18
CA LEU A 579 -9.42 22.70 -12.73
C LEU A 579 -8.65 23.82 -13.44
N GLY A 580 -7.41 24.08 -13.01
CA GLY A 580 -6.59 25.20 -13.53
C GLY A 580 -6.36 25.18 -15.04
N GLY A 581 -6.49 24.01 -15.67
CA GLY A 581 -6.34 23.77 -17.11
C GLY A 581 -5.62 22.45 -17.36
N LEU A 582 -5.45 22.08 -18.63
CA LEU A 582 -4.67 20.91 -19.04
C LEU A 582 -3.62 21.35 -20.06
N ALA A 583 -2.35 21.15 -19.73
CA ALA A 583 -1.23 21.28 -20.65
C ALA A 583 -0.80 19.89 -21.12
N VAL A 584 -0.69 19.70 -22.43
CA VAL A 584 -0.29 18.45 -23.07
C VAL A 584 1.04 18.66 -23.79
N SER A 585 1.98 17.72 -23.65
CA SER A 585 3.27 17.74 -24.36
C SER A 585 3.71 16.35 -24.80
N ASN A 586 4.51 16.29 -25.88
CA ASN A 586 5.13 15.07 -26.40
C ASN A 586 4.15 13.89 -26.57
N SER A 587 2.88 14.17 -26.92
CA SER A 587 1.83 13.16 -26.90
C SER A 587 1.56 12.59 -28.29
N ALA A 588 1.02 11.37 -28.37
CA ALA A 588 0.64 10.73 -29.62
C ALA A 588 -0.64 9.87 -29.52
N VAL A 589 -1.33 9.73 -30.64
CA VAL A 589 -2.53 8.91 -30.79
C VAL A 589 -2.34 8.01 -32.00
N ASP A 590 -2.29 6.71 -31.76
CA ASP A 590 -2.25 5.65 -32.77
C ASP A 590 -3.69 5.24 -33.07
N PHE A 591 -4.20 5.61 -34.25
CA PHE A 591 -5.55 5.27 -34.67
C PHE A 591 -5.50 4.16 -35.72
N GLU A 592 -6.28 3.12 -35.49
CA GLU A 592 -6.39 1.95 -36.37
C GLU A 592 -7.87 1.59 -36.59
N ASP A 593 -8.24 1.36 -37.85
CA ASP A 593 -9.58 0.93 -38.24
C ASP A 593 -9.48 -0.38 -39.03
N ARG A 594 -9.90 -1.47 -38.36
CA ARG A 594 -9.97 -2.83 -38.93
C ARG A 594 -11.38 -3.20 -39.37
N SER A 595 -12.34 -2.27 -39.33
CA SER A 595 -13.71 -2.53 -39.81
C SER A 595 -13.81 -2.53 -41.35
N LEU A 596 -12.76 -2.04 -42.02
CA LEU A 596 -12.68 -1.91 -43.47
C LEU A 596 -12.03 -3.16 -44.10
N PRO A 597 -12.33 -3.48 -45.38
CA PRO A 597 -11.66 -4.54 -46.13
C PRO A 597 -10.14 -4.36 -46.23
N LEU A 598 -9.66 -3.12 -46.19
CA LEU A 598 -8.25 -2.76 -46.06
C LEU A 598 -8.08 -2.06 -44.72
N GLU A 599 -7.15 -2.51 -43.89
CA GLU A 599 -6.88 -1.87 -42.60
C GLU A 599 -6.38 -0.44 -42.83
N PHE A 600 -6.95 0.52 -42.11
CA PHE A 600 -6.46 1.89 -42.06
C PHE A 600 -5.71 2.11 -40.75
N ARG A 601 -4.54 2.76 -40.82
CA ARG A 601 -3.79 3.18 -39.64
C ARG A 601 -3.15 4.52 -39.89
N THR A 602 -3.19 5.39 -38.89
CA THR A 602 -2.50 6.69 -38.91
C THR A 602 -2.01 7.05 -37.52
N LEU A 603 -0.89 7.77 -37.46
CA LEU A 603 -0.32 8.24 -36.22
C LEU A 603 -0.44 9.75 -36.15
N VAL A 604 -1.08 10.26 -35.10
CA VAL A 604 -1.01 11.68 -34.75
C VAL A 604 0.04 11.83 -33.68
N GLU A 605 1.16 12.48 -33.97
CA GLU A 605 2.30 12.62 -33.07
C GLU A 605 2.67 14.09 -32.82
N GLY A 606 3.48 14.33 -31.78
CA GLY A 606 3.89 15.67 -31.38
C GLY A 606 2.71 16.53 -30.92
N LEU A 607 1.71 15.93 -30.28
CA LEU A 607 0.57 16.64 -29.73
C LEU A 607 1.02 17.49 -28.54
N GLU A 608 0.85 18.80 -28.69
CA GLU A 608 1.24 19.82 -27.73
C GLU A 608 0.19 20.93 -27.67
N GLY A 609 -0.07 21.46 -26.47
CA GLY A 609 -0.94 22.62 -26.31
C GLY A 609 -1.66 22.66 -24.97
N GLU A 610 -2.71 23.48 -24.90
CA GLU A 610 -3.40 23.81 -23.65
C GLU A 610 -4.93 23.83 -23.81
N VAL A 611 -5.61 23.32 -22.79
CA VAL A 611 -7.03 23.54 -22.52
C VAL A 611 -7.11 24.47 -21.31
N GLY A 612 -7.90 25.54 -21.42
CA GLY A 612 -8.06 26.54 -20.37
C GLY A 612 -8.72 26.01 -19.10
N THR A 613 -8.88 26.89 -18.12
CA THR A 613 -9.49 26.57 -16.82
C THR A 613 -10.94 26.12 -16.98
N VAL A 614 -11.27 24.99 -16.35
CA VAL A 614 -12.61 24.38 -16.36
C VAL A 614 -13.20 24.49 -14.96
N ALA A 615 -14.36 25.13 -14.79
CA ALA A 615 -14.99 25.29 -13.49
C ALA A 615 -16.49 24.94 -13.53
N THR A 616 -16.97 24.09 -12.61
CA THR A 616 -18.37 23.64 -12.57
C THR A 616 -19.35 24.79 -12.29
N ALA A 617 -18.91 25.81 -11.56
CA ALA A 617 -19.68 27.02 -11.28
C ALA A 617 -19.65 28.06 -12.42
N SER A 618 -18.87 27.82 -13.48
CA SER A 618 -18.69 28.76 -14.61
C SER A 618 -19.34 28.23 -15.87
N THR A 619 -20.08 29.10 -16.56
CA THR A 619 -20.62 28.84 -17.91
C THR A 619 -19.78 29.52 -19.00
N ALA A 620 -18.59 30.03 -18.66
CA ALA A 620 -17.73 30.71 -19.62
C ALA A 620 -17.10 29.70 -20.61
N PRO A 621 -16.95 30.07 -21.90
CA PRO A 621 -16.24 29.23 -22.86
C PRO A 621 -14.77 29.03 -22.45
N VAL A 622 -14.34 27.78 -22.43
CA VAL A 622 -12.99 27.34 -22.12
C VAL A 622 -12.20 27.24 -23.42
N PRO A 623 -11.11 28.01 -23.62
CA PRO A 623 -10.33 27.94 -24.83
C PRO A 623 -9.61 26.60 -24.95
N VAL A 624 -9.54 26.07 -26.17
CA VAL A 624 -8.79 24.87 -26.53
C VAL A 624 -7.81 25.25 -27.63
N LYS A 625 -6.54 24.90 -27.45
CA LYS A 625 -5.50 25.09 -28.46
C LYS A 625 -4.52 23.92 -28.42
N LEU A 626 -4.58 23.05 -29.43
CA LEU A 626 -3.67 21.92 -29.61
C LEU A 626 -3.04 21.98 -31.00
N THR A 627 -1.81 21.54 -31.09
CA THR A 627 -1.07 21.36 -32.34
C THR A 627 -0.46 19.97 -32.36
N GLY A 628 -0.26 19.41 -33.55
CA GLY A 628 0.46 18.16 -33.74
C GLY A 628 0.73 17.91 -35.21
N SER A 629 1.09 16.68 -35.56
CA SER A 629 1.30 16.26 -36.94
C SER A 629 0.73 14.88 -37.19
N VAL A 630 0.05 14.72 -38.33
CA VAL A 630 -0.35 13.41 -38.87
C VAL A 630 0.84 12.83 -39.64
N ASP A 631 1.19 11.57 -39.34
CA ASP A 631 2.28 10.77 -39.91
C ASP A 631 3.68 11.47 -39.94
N GLY A 632 3.85 12.49 -39.09
CA GLY A 632 5.08 13.26 -38.90
C GLY A 632 5.35 14.38 -39.92
N TYR A 633 4.45 14.63 -40.87
CA TYR A 633 4.63 15.66 -41.91
C TYR A 633 3.39 16.51 -42.24
N ALA A 634 2.18 16.16 -41.80
CA ALA A 634 0.96 16.91 -42.07
C ALA A 634 0.49 17.64 -40.81
N PRO A 635 0.76 18.95 -40.65
CA PRO A 635 0.39 19.69 -39.46
C PRO A 635 -1.11 19.66 -39.20
N VAL A 636 -1.48 19.40 -37.95
CA VAL A 636 -2.85 19.56 -37.43
C VAL A 636 -2.86 20.65 -36.37
N ARG A 637 -3.90 21.49 -36.42
CA ARG A 637 -4.19 22.51 -35.40
C ARG A 637 -5.64 22.40 -35.00
N ILE A 638 -5.89 22.35 -33.71
CA ILE A 638 -7.20 22.32 -33.09
C ILE A 638 -7.31 23.59 -32.26
N GLU A 639 -8.21 24.49 -32.62
CA GLU A 639 -8.40 25.77 -31.92
C GLU A 639 -9.89 26.06 -31.76
N GLY A 640 -10.30 26.54 -30.58
CA GLY A 640 -11.71 26.87 -30.35
C GLY A 640 -12.04 27.06 -28.88
N SER A 641 -13.30 26.80 -28.53
CA SER A 641 -13.76 26.83 -27.15
C SER A 641 -14.89 25.84 -26.87
N ILE A 642 -14.95 25.35 -25.63
CA ILE A 642 -16.01 24.47 -25.13
C ILE A 642 -16.63 25.06 -23.85
N ALA A 643 -17.93 24.93 -23.66
CA ALA A 643 -18.64 25.33 -22.43
C ALA A 643 -19.39 24.12 -21.84
N PRO A 644 -18.68 23.19 -21.15
CA PRO A 644 -19.23 21.90 -20.76
C PRO A 644 -20.30 21.99 -19.65
N PHE A 645 -20.30 23.06 -18.84
CA PHE A 645 -21.24 23.27 -17.74
C PHE A 645 -22.28 24.37 -18.02
N ALA A 646 -22.36 24.85 -19.26
CA ALA A 646 -23.47 25.70 -19.67
C ALA A 646 -24.78 24.89 -19.67
N PRO A 647 -25.95 25.49 -19.35
CA PRO A 647 -27.25 24.79 -19.36
C PRO A 647 -27.59 24.11 -20.69
N ALA A 648 -27.07 24.65 -21.79
CA ALA A 648 -27.01 24.01 -23.08
C ALA A 648 -25.53 23.93 -23.48
N PRO A 649 -24.98 22.74 -23.76
CA PRO A 649 -23.58 22.60 -24.13
C PRO A 649 -23.31 23.43 -25.40
N ASP A 650 -22.29 24.27 -25.32
CA ASP A 650 -21.83 25.12 -26.43
C ASP A 650 -20.40 24.71 -26.79
N VAL A 651 -20.17 24.43 -28.07
CA VAL A 651 -18.89 23.97 -28.60
C VAL A 651 -18.65 24.73 -29.89
N ASP A 652 -17.49 25.37 -30.04
CA ASP A 652 -17.02 25.94 -31.31
C ASP A 652 -15.57 25.52 -31.49
N ILE A 653 -15.34 24.42 -32.22
CA ILE A 653 -14.03 23.85 -32.45
C ILE A 653 -13.71 23.93 -33.94
N GLY A 654 -12.58 24.57 -34.24
CA GLY A 654 -11.91 24.52 -35.53
C GLY A 654 -10.81 23.46 -35.52
N VAL A 655 -10.76 22.63 -36.57
CA VAL A 655 -9.65 21.71 -36.82
C VAL A 655 -9.14 21.96 -38.23
N SER A 656 -7.87 22.30 -38.37
CA SER A 656 -7.22 22.50 -39.67
C SER A 656 -6.12 21.48 -39.87
N PHE A 657 -6.17 20.75 -40.97
CA PHE A 657 -5.11 19.87 -41.44
C PHE A 657 -4.47 20.44 -42.70
N GLN A 658 -3.15 20.33 -42.82
CA GLN A 658 -2.41 20.82 -43.97
C GLN A 658 -1.57 19.72 -44.60
N GLY A 659 -1.80 19.45 -45.88
CA GLY A 659 -0.99 18.54 -46.68
C GLY A 659 -1.14 17.06 -46.33
N ILE A 660 -2.33 16.62 -45.91
CA ILE A 660 -2.63 15.19 -45.74
C ILE A 660 -2.47 14.48 -47.09
N ASP A 661 -1.74 13.37 -47.14
CA ASP A 661 -1.65 12.56 -48.36
C ASP A 661 -2.90 11.69 -48.52
N ILE A 662 -3.79 12.05 -49.44
CA ILE A 662 -5.06 11.34 -49.63
C ILE A 662 -4.89 9.94 -50.19
N ALA A 663 -3.71 9.60 -50.72
CA ALA A 663 -3.37 8.23 -51.10
C ALA A 663 -3.47 7.27 -49.89
N ARG A 664 -3.15 7.74 -48.67
CA ARG A 664 -3.30 6.97 -47.41
C ARG A 664 -4.75 6.74 -47.01
N LEU A 665 -5.71 7.47 -47.61
CA LEU A 665 -7.15 7.29 -47.40
C LEU A 665 -7.78 6.28 -48.36
N THR A 666 -6.98 5.59 -49.18
CA THR A 666 -7.43 4.52 -50.08
C THR A 666 -8.32 3.46 -49.41
N PRO A 667 -8.07 3.01 -48.16
CA PRO A 667 -9.00 2.12 -47.47
C PRO A 667 -10.45 2.62 -47.41
N TYR A 668 -10.65 3.91 -47.15
CA TYR A 668 -11.98 4.53 -47.13
C TYR A 668 -12.51 4.80 -48.54
N ALA A 669 -11.68 5.35 -49.43
CA ALA A 669 -12.08 5.67 -50.79
C ALA A 669 -12.46 4.42 -51.60
N GLY A 670 -11.72 3.33 -51.46
CA GLY A 670 -12.06 2.04 -52.06
C GLY A 670 -13.38 1.51 -51.53
N THR A 671 -13.57 1.54 -50.20
CA THR A 671 -14.76 0.99 -49.55
C THR A 671 -16.05 1.72 -49.93
N TYR A 672 -16.04 3.06 -49.91
CA TYR A 672 -17.26 3.87 -50.08
C TYR A 672 -17.39 4.53 -51.46
N ALA A 673 -16.28 4.84 -52.13
CA ALA A 673 -16.27 5.47 -53.46
C ALA A 673 -15.94 4.48 -54.60
N GLY A 674 -15.45 3.28 -54.31
CA GLY A 674 -15.20 2.24 -55.31
C GLY A 674 -13.97 2.47 -56.20
N TYR A 675 -13.04 3.33 -55.77
CA TYR A 675 -11.76 3.60 -56.47
C TYR A 675 -10.63 3.82 -55.47
N THR A 676 -9.41 3.46 -55.85
CA THR A 676 -8.19 3.84 -55.10
C THR A 676 -7.75 5.27 -55.43
N ILE A 677 -6.91 5.83 -54.57
CA ILE A 677 -6.28 7.14 -54.78
C ILE A 677 -4.77 6.92 -54.87
N ASP A 678 -4.18 7.23 -56.01
CA ASP A 678 -2.75 6.98 -56.29
C ASP A 678 -1.87 8.16 -55.86
N ALA A 679 -2.42 9.38 -55.87
CA ALA A 679 -1.74 10.59 -55.42
C ALA A 679 -2.71 11.70 -54.99
N GLY A 680 -2.20 12.65 -54.21
CA GLY A 680 -2.84 13.94 -53.95
C GLY A 680 -2.62 14.43 -52.53
N THR A 681 -2.81 15.74 -52.34
CA THR A 681 -2.75 16.42 -51.05
C THR A 681 -4.11 17.01 -50.69
N LEU A 682 -4.51 16.88 -49.42
CA LEU A 682 -5.71 17.45 -48.84
C LEU A 682 -5.36 18.44 -47.74
N ASN A 683 -5.83 19.67 -47.90
CA ASN A 683 -6.01 20.61 -46.80
C ASN A 683 -7.47 20.55 -46.36
N LEU A 684 -7.70 20.34 -45.08
CA LEU A 684 -9.04 20.14 -44.53
C LEU A 684 -9.25 21.13 -43.39
N ASP A 685 -10.14 22.09 -43.59
CA ASP A 685 -10.59 23.02 -42.56
C ASP A 685 -11.99 22.60 -42.10
N LEU A 686 -12.09 22.19 -40.85
CA LEU A 686 -13.32 21.80 -40.18
C LEU A 686 -13.66 22.86 -39.14
N ARG A 687 -14.92 23.29 -39.08
CA ARG A 687 -15.42 24.08 -37.95
C ARG A 687 -16.78 23.57 -37.53
N TYR A 688 -16.86 23.07 -36.30
CA TYR A 688 -18.08 22.53 -35.74
C TYR A 688 -18.57 23.40 -34.60
N ARG A 689 -19.79 23.90 -34.76
CA ARG A 689 -20.51 24.69 -33.76
C ARG A 689 -21.73 23.92 -33.26
N LEU A 690 -21.79 23.61 -31.98
CA LEU A 690 -22.95 23.05 -31.30
C LEU A 690 -23.57 24.14 -30.45
N ALA A 691 -24.85 24.46 -30.69
CA ALA A 691 -25.59 25.40 -29.85
C ALA A 691 -26.89 24.72 -29.38
N GLY A 692 -26.85 24.08 -28.21
CA GLY A 692 -27.94 23.23 -27.73
C GLY A 692 -27.96 21.88 -28.44
N ASP A 693 -29.07 21.56 -29.09
CA ASP A 693 -29.29 20.31 -29.86
C ASP A 693 -28.84 20.43 -31.33
N ARG A 694 -28.56 21.65 -31.81
CA ARG A 694 -28.27 21.90 -33.22
C ARG A 694 -26.77 21.97 -33.49
N LEU A 695 -26.30 21.03 -34.29
CA LEU A 695 -24.94 21.00 -34.82
C LEU A 695 -24.88 21.72 -36.18
N ALA A 696 -23.93 22.62 -36.32
CA ALA A 696 -23.56 23.27 -37.57
C ALA A 696 -22.06 23.03 -37.83
N GLY A 697 -21.77 22.18 -38.80
CA GLY A 697 -20.44 21.88 -39.31
C GLY A 697 -20.17 22.59 -40.63
N GLU A 698 -19.06 23.30 -40.71
CA GLU A 698 -18.49 23.84 -41.95
C GLU A 698 -17.27 22.97 -42.29
N ASN A 699 -17.31 22.26 -43.42
CA ASN A 699 -16.21 21.41 -43.87
C ASN A 699 -15.71 21.94 -45.21
N ARG A 700 -14.48 22.45 -45.26
CA ARG A 700 -13.82 22.87 -46.49
C ARG A 700 -12.65 21.95 -46.79
N ALA A 701 -12.74 21.25 -47.91
CA ALA A 701 -11.70 20.36 -48.39
C ALA A 701 -11.07 20.95 -49.65
N ILE A 702 -9.78 21.27 -49.59
CA ILE A 702 -8.99 21.71 -50.75
C ILE A 702 -8.08 20.57 -51.13
N ILE A 703 -8.34 19.95 -52.26
CA ILE A 703 -7.56 18.82 -52.79
C ILE A 703 -6.73 19.31 -53.97
N SER A 704 -5.46 18.93 -54.03
CA SER A 704 -4.59 19.21 -55.17
C SER A 704 -3.77 17.99 -55.59
N GLN A 705 -3.34 17.96 -56.85
CA GLN A 705 -2.52 16.86 -57.41
C GLN A 705 -3.21 15.49 -57.28
N MET A 706 -4.55 15.45 -57.37
CA MET A 706 -5.33 14.22 -57.20
C MET A 706 -5.17 13.31 -58.41
N GLU A 707 -4.69 12.08 -58.17
CA GLU A 707 -4.67 11.01 -59.17
C GLU A 707 -5.56 9.86 -58.69
N LEU A 708 -6.63 9.59 -59.44
CA LEU A 708 -7.51 8.43 -59.22
C LEU A 708 -6.85 7.17 -59.75
N GLY A 709 -6.84 6.13 -58.94
CA GLY A 709 -6.32 4.83 -59.32
C GLY A 709 -7.34 3.86 -59.90
N ALA A 710 -7.07 2.57 -59.69
CA ALA A 710 -7.88 1.48 -60.20
C ALA A 710 -9.25 1.41 -59.49
N PRO A 711 -10.30 0.90 -60.18
CA PRO A 711 -11.55 0.53 -59.52
C PRO A 711 -11.31 -0.44 -58.36
N PHE A 712 -12.03 -0.24 -57.27
CA PHE A 712 -12.00 -1.09 -56.08
C PHE A 712 -13.36 -1.74 -55.88
N GLU A 713 -13.39 -3.07 -55.86
CA GLU A 713 -14.63 -3.82 -55.61
C GLU A 713 -15.01 -3.74 -54.13
N SER A 714 -16.14 -3.10 -53.83
CA SER A 714 -16.72 -3.04 -52.49
C SER A 714 -18.25 -3.08 -52.59
N GLU A 715 -18.89 -3.87 -51.73
CA GLU A 715 -20.37 -3.95 -51.65
C GLU A 715 -20.98 -2.64 -51.11
N GLN A 716 -20.19 -1.84 -50.40
CA GLN A 716 -20.59 -0.56 -49.80
C GLN A 716 -20.30 0.64 -50.72
N ALA A 717 -19.71 0.41 -51.90
CA ALA A 717 -19.36 1.49 -52.83
C ALA A 717 -20.61 2.14 -53.44
N MET A 718 -20.61 3.48 -53.47
CA MET A 718 -21.66 4.25 -54.14
C MET A 718 -21.48 4.22 -55.67
N ASP A 719 -22.58 4.11 -56.42
CA ASP A 719 -22.57 4.18 -57.90
C ASP A 719 -22.43 5.64 -58.38
N LEU A 720 -21.19 6.15 -58.34
CA LEU A 720 -20.85 7.55 -58.67
C LEU A 720 -19.90 7.63 -59.87
N PRO A 721 -20.14 8.53 -60.85
CA PRO A 721 -19.21 8.77 -61.96
C PRO A 721 -18.04 9.67 -61.52
N LEU A 722 -17.21 9.18 -60.59
CA LEU A 722 -16.16 9.95 -59.90
C LEU A 722 -15.16 10.64 -60.84
N LYS A 723 -14.72 9.96 -61.91
CA LYS A 723 -13.82 10.56 -62.91
C LYS A 723 -14.41 11.81 -63.54
N LEU A 724 -15.72 11.80 -63.82
CA LEU A 724 -16.41 12.96 -64.36
C LEU A 724 -16.61 14.02 -63.26
N ALA A 725 -16.97 13.62 -62.04
CA ALA A 725 -17.15 14.55 -60.93
C ALA A 725 -15.86 15.33 -60.62
N ILE A 726 -14.72 14.64 -60.54
CA ILE A 726 -13.40 15.24 -60.30
C ILE A 726 -13.01 16.21 -61.42
N ALA A 727 -13.12 15.79 -62.69
CA ALA A 727 -12.79 16.64 -63.84
C ALA A 727 -13.65 17.91 -63.94
N LEU A 728 -14.82 17.94 -63.30
CA LEU A 728 -15.70 19.12 -63.26
C LEU A 728 -15.49 20.00 -62.03
N LEU A 729 -14.92 19.44 -60.95
CA LEU A 729 -14.61 20.14 -59.71
C LEU A 729 -13.19 20.72 -59.70
N GLU A 730 -12.31 20.19 -60.53
CA GLU A 730 -10.92 20.62 -60.67
C GLU A 730 -10.80 21.94 -61.45
N ASP A 731 -10.10 22.93 -60.90
CA ASP A 731 -9.83 24.23 -61.53
C ASP A 731 -8.69 24.17 -62.57
N SER A 732 -8.37 25.30 -63.22
CA SER A 732 -7.29 25.37 -64.22
C SER A 732 -5.89 25.08 -63.69
N ARG A 733 -5.72 24.97 -62.37
CA ARG A 733 -4.46 24.68 -61.67
C ARG A 733 -4.48 23.29 -61.00
N GLY A 734 -5.48 22.47 -61.33
CA GLY A 734 -5.59 21.12 -60.77
C GLY A 734 -6.07 21.07 -59.33
N VAL A 735 -6.79 22.10 -58.86
CA VAL A 735 -7.27 22.20 -57.46
C VAL A 735 -8.78 22.03 -57.38
N ILE A 736 -9.24 21.18 -56.48
CA ILE A 736 -10.64 20.95 -56.14
C ILE A 736 -10.91 21.64 -54.80
N ASP A 737 -11.85 22.59 -54.76
CA ASP A 737 -12.26 23.31 -53.53
C ASP A 737 -13.71 22.97 -53.22
N LEU A 738 -13.92 22.21 -52.14
CA LEU A 738 -15.22 21.66 -51.75
C LEU A 738 -15.66 22.21 -50.41
N ASP A 739 -16.73 22.98 -50.40
CA ASP A 739 -17.44 23.41 -49.20
C ASP A 739 -18.67 22.51 -48.97
N VAL A 740 -18.64 21.70 -47.90
CA VAL A 740 -19.71 20.77 -47.52
C VAL A 740 -20.24 21.15 -46.13
N PRO A 741 -21.29 21.98 -46.04
CA PRO A 741 -21.93 22.26 -44.77
C PRO A 741 -22.72 21.03 -44.30
N VAL A 742 -22.66 20.76 -43.00
CA VAL A 742 -23.40 19.72 -42.31
C VAL A 742 -24.23 20.38 -41.23
N GLU A 743 -25.56 20.30 -41.32
CA GLU A 743 -26.46 20.79 -40.28
C GLU A 743 -27.35 19.63 -39.82
N GLY A 744 -27.55 19.50 -38.51
CA GLY A 744 -28.37 18.43 -37.95
C GLY A 744 -28.76 18.69 -36.51
N ASP A 745 -29.77 17.95 -36.06
CA ASP A 745 -30.08 17.76 -34.66
C ASP A 745 -29.23 16.58 -34.15
N VAL A 746 -28.56 16.74 -33.01
CA VAL A 746 -27.72 15.68 -32.44
C VAL A 746 -28.55 14.51 -31.93
N ASP A 747 -29.79 14.75 -31.51
CA ASP A 747 -30.70 13.73 -30.97
C ASP A 747 -31.48 12.98 -32.08
N ASP A 748 -31.54 13.53 -33.30
CA ASP A 748 -32.14 12.90 -34.50
C ASP A 748 -31.22 13.04 -35.73
N PRO A 749 -30.20 12.18 -35.87
CA PRO A 749 -29.18 12.28 -36.92
C PRO A 749 -29.71 11.86 -38.30
N SER A 750 -30.50 12.73 -38.96
CA SER A 750 -30.98 12.52 -40.33
C SER A 750 -30.26 13.41 -41.36
N PHE A 751 -28.99 13.11 -41.62
CA PHE A 751 -28.16 13.88 -42.57
C PHE A 751 -28.60 13.69 -44.03
N ARG A 752 -28.85 14.79 -44.78
CA ARG A 752 -29.19 14.77 -46.22
C ARG A 752 -28.16 15.55 -47.05
N LEU A 753 -27.13 14.86 -47.54
CA LEU A 753 -26.00 15.43 -48.31
C LEU A 753 -26.35 15.90 -49.75
N GLY A 754 -27.44 15.41 -50.35
CA GLY A 754 -27.68 15.51 -51.80
C GLY A 754 -27.97 16.90 -52.40
N LYS A 755 -28.12 17.96 -51.59
CA LYS A 755 -28.52 19.30 -52.10
C LYS A 755 -27.37 20.30 -52.28
N VAL A 756 -26.15 19.97 -51.84
CA VAL A 756 -25.01 20.92 -51.81
C VAL A 756 -24.17 20.91 -53.10
N ILE A 757 -24.05 19.75 -53.77
CA ILE A 757 -23.02 19.52 -54.80
C ILE A 757 -23.35 20.14 -56.19
N GLY A 758 -24.62 20.42 -56.48
CA GLY A 758 -25.08 20.72 -57.86
C GLY A 758 -24.68 22.06 -58.49
N ARG A 759 -23.88 22.92 -57.85
CA ARG A 759 -23.64 24.31 -58.29
C ARG A 759 -22.27 24.60 -58.92
N ALA A 760 -21.33 23.65 -58.93
CA ALA A 760 -19.93 23.90 -59.28
C ALA A 760 -19.57 23.77 -60.78
N ILE A 761 -20.49 23.31 -61.65
CA ILE A 761 -20.14 22.84 -62.99
C ILE A 761 -20.42 23.93 -64.06
N ALA A 762 -19.52 24.89 -64.24
CA ALA A 762 -19.51 25.72 -65.46
C ALA A 762 -18.13 26.34 -65.76
N ASN A 763 -17.45 25.73 -66.75
CA ASN A 763 -16.26 26.18 -67.50
C ASN A 763 -14.89 25.72 -66.99
N VAL A 764 -14.33 24.69 -67.66
CA VAL A 764 -12.88 24.43 -67.69
C VAL A 764 -12.47 24.16 -69.15
N ILE A 765 -11.43 24.85 -69.62
CA ILE A 765 -10.71 24.58 -70.88
C ILE A 765 -9.23 24.44 -70.54
N THR A 766 -8.62 23.42 -71.13
CA THR A 766 -7.26 22.91 -70.98
C THR A 766 -6.18 23.76 -71.66
N ASN A 767 -4.99 23.83 -71.03
CA ASN A 767 -3.68 23.66 -71.67
C ASN A 767 -2.53 23.69 -70.64
N ILE A 768 -1.72 22.63 -70.60
CA ILE A 768 -0.46 22.52 -69.83
C ILE A 768 0.72 22.67 -70.80
N VAL A 769 1.79 23.32 -70.37
CA VAL A 769 3.09 23.41 -71.08
C VAL A 769 4.19 22.76 -70.22
N THR A 770 5.13 22.15 -70.92
CA THR A 770 6.12 21.15 -70.47
C THR A 770 7.37 21.67 -69.74
N ALA A 771 7.77 20.88 -68.72
CA ALA A 771 9.10 20.56 -68.15
C ALA A 771 9.97 21.67 -67.48
N PRO A 772 9.96 21.79 -66.12
CA PRO A 772 10.74 22.79 -65.35
C PRO A 772 12.17 22.39 -64.93
N PHE A 773 12.53 21.10 -64.98
CA PHE A 773 13.66 20.59 -64.18
C PHE A 773 15.06 21.10 -64.53
N LYS A 774 15.30 21.51 -65.78
CA LYS A 774 16.60 22.10 -66.17
C LYS A 774 16.90 23.46 -65.50
N LEU A 775 15.90 24.10 -64.89
CA LEU A 775 16.06 25.37 -64.19
C LEU A 775 16.45 25.24 -62.70
N LEU A 776 16.12 24.11 -62.05
CA LEU A 776 16.37 23.94 -60.61
C LEU A 776 17.82 23.56 -60.29
N ALA A 777 18.44 22.70 -61.11
CA ALA A 777 19.87 22.36 -60.97
C ALA A 777 20.77 23.61 -61.08
N GLY A 778 20.40 24.59 -61.92
CA GLY A 778 21.12 25.85 -62.07
C GLY A 778 20.98 26.83 -60.90
N LEU A 779 19.96 26.68 -60.05
CA LEU A 779 19.71 27.53 -58.86
C LEU A 779 20.30 26.94 -57.58
N ALA A 780 20.44 25.62 -57.52
CA ALA A 780 21.03 24.89 -56.38
C ALA A 780 22.57 24.80 -56.42
N GLY A 781 23.20 25.17 -57.54
CA GLY A 781 24.67 25.20 -57.67
C GLY A 781 25.35 23.82 -57.74
N SER A 782 24.60 22.75 -58.03
CA SER A 782 25.11 21.38 -58.21
C SER A 782 24.81 20.84 -59.62
N ASP A 783 25.75 20.11 -60.20
CA ASP A 783 25.59 19.36 -61.47
C ASP A 783 24.97 17.96 -61.25
N GLU A 784 24.57 17.64 -60.00
CA GLU A 784 24.02 16.33 -59.62
C GLU A 784 22.54 16.18 -59.99
N ASP A 785 22.15 14.94 -60.33
CA ASP A 785 20.76 14.60 -60.58
C ASP A 785 19.96 14.59 -59.27
N LEU A 786 19.17 15.64 -59.07
CA LEU A 786 18.27 15.83 -57.93
C LEU A 786 16.92 15.11 -58.11
N GLN A 787 16.65 14.51 -59.27
CA GLN A 787 15.37 13.82 -59.53
C GLN A 787 15.32 12.41 -58.94
N ALA A 788 16.47 11.88 -58.50
CA ALA A 788 16.66 10.49 -58.15
C ALA A 788 17.33 10.31 -56.77
N LEU A 789 16.59 9.70 -55.84
CA LEU A 789 17.04 9.34 -54.50
C LEU A 789 17.06 7.83 -54.35
N ALA A 790 18.25 7.25 -54.14
CA ALA A 790 18.39 5.82 -53.95
C ALA A 790 18.12 5.44 -52.49
N PHE A 791 17.50 4.28 -52.29
CA PHE A 791 17.28 3.67 -50.97
C PHE A 791 17.90 2.26 -50.94
N GLU A 792 18.24 1.78 -49.74
CA GLU A 792 18.62 0.38 -49.53
C GLU A 792 17.41 -0.56 -49.72
N PRO A 793 17.62 -1.82 -50.17
CA PRO A 793 16.55 -2.79 -50.35
C PRO A 793 15.71 -2.99 -49.08
N ALA A 794 14.38 -2.98 -49.22
CA ALA A 794 13.40 -3.10 -48.15
C ALA A 794 13.55 -2.11 -46.97
N ARG A 795 14.24 -0.98 -47.19
CA ARG A 795 14.36 0.13 -46.23
C ARG A 795 13.72 1.42 -46.75
N ASP A 796 13.24 2.21 -45.81
CA ASP A 796 12.55 3.49 -45.95
C ASP A 796 13.31 4.66 -45.30
N SER A 797 14.50 4.41 -44.75
CA SER A 797 15.35 5.44 -44.13
C SER A 797 16.25 6.15 -45.16
N LEU A 798 16.44 7.46 -44.97
CA LEU A 798 17.31 8.29 -45.79
C LEU A 798 18.78 8.12 -45.36
N ASP A 799 19.67 7.90 -46.32
CA ASP A 799 21.11 7.93 -46.08
C ASP A 799 21.69 9.36 -46.18
N ALA A 800 22.94 9.56 -45.75
CA ALA A 800 23.57 10.88 -45.75
C ALA A 800 23.67 11.52 -47.17
N PRO A 801 23.98 10.76 -48.25
CA PRO A 801 23.91 11.27 -49.62
C PRO A 801 22.51 11.73 -50.06
N ALA A 802 21.45 10.95 -49.79
CA ALA A 802 20.08 11.32 -50.12
C ALA A 802 19.64 12.59 -49.37
N ALA A 803 20.00 12.69 -48.08
CA ALA A 803 19.78 13.90 -47.28
C ALA A 803 20.47 15.14 -47.89
N GLY A 804 21.74 15.01 -48.32
CA GLY A 804 22.46 16.11 -48.97
C GLY A 804 21.82 16.60 -50.28
N LYS A 805 21.24 15.70 -51.09
CA LYS A 805 20.47 16.08 -52.29
C LYS A 805 19.17 16.81 -51.93
N LEU A 806 18.48 16.36 -50.89
CA LEU A 806 17.26 17.00 -50.41
C LEU A 806 17.51 18.40 -49.85
N ASP A 807 18.69 18.66 -49.26
CA ASP A 807 19.11 20.00 -48.82
C ASP A 807 19.16 20.98 -50.01
N ALA A 808 19.84 20.59 -51.08
CA ALA A 808 19.97 21.40 -52.29
C ALA A 808 18.60 21.65 -52.97
N LEU A 809 17.73 20.64 -52.96
CA LEU A 809 16.37 20.76 -53.47
C LEU A 809 15.51 21.71 -52.62
N ALA A 810 15.60 21.64 -51.30
CA ALA A 810 14.88 22.52 -50.39
C ALA A 810 15.27 23.99 -50.58
N ASP A 811 16.56 24.28 -50.78
CA ASP A 811 17.04 25.63 -51.11
C ASP A 811 16.41 26.15 -52.41
N ALA A 812 16.31 25.29 -53.44
CA ALA A 812 15.68 25.64 -54.72
C ALA A 812 14.16 25.86 -54.58
N LEU A 813 13.46 25.02 -53.81
CA LEU A 813 12.02 25.13 -53.53
C LEU A 813 11.69 26.39 -52.70
N THR A 814 12.63 26.85 -51.86
CA THR A 814 12.49 28.09 -51.09
C THR A 814 12.60 29.32 -52.00
N GLN A 815 13.48 29.29 -53.00
CA GLN A 815 13.61 30.39 -53.98
C GLN A 815 12.45 30.48 -54.99
N ARG A 816 11.65 29.40 -55.12
CA ARG A 816 10.53 29.28 -56.07
C ARG A 816 9.27 28.76 -55.37
N PRO A 817 8.53 29.64 -54.67
CA PRO A 817 7.36 29.23 -53.87
C PRO A 817 6.22 28.59 -54.68
N GLN A 818 6.12 28.88 -55.98
CA GLN A 818 5.05 28.33 -56.83
C GLN A 818 5.25 26.85 -57.24
N LEU A 819 6.44 26.28 -57.06
CA LEU A 819 6.70 24.91 -57.51
C LEU A 819 6.17 23.90 -56.50
N ARG A 820 5.51 22.85 -57.00
CA ARG A 820 5.08 21.68 -56.22
C ARG A 820 5.88 20.46 -56.64
N LEU A 821 6.09 19.54 -55.71
CA LEU A 821 6.83 18.31 -55.89
C LEU A 821 5.87 17.12 -55.76
N LEU A 822 6.05 16.11 -56.59
CA LEU A 822 5.47 14.79 -56.41
C LEU A 822 6.62 13.80 -56.16
N ALA A 823 6.67 13.23 -54.97
CA ALA A 823 7.61 12.19 -54.61
C ALA A 823 7.00 10.82 -54.94
N ARG A 824 7.53 10.15 -55.96
CA ARG A 824 7.10 8.81 -56.37
C ARG A 824 8.04 7.75 -55.81
N GLY A 825 7.53 6.92 -54.92
CA GLY A 825 8.23 5.75 -54.42
C GLY A 825 8.29 4.65 -55.46
N ILE A 826 9.47 4.06 -55.64
CA ILE A 826 9.72 2.97 -56.59
C ILE A 826 10.36 1.81 -55.84
N THR A 827 9.82 0.62 -56.07
CA THR A 827 10.37 -0.66 -55.60
C THR A 827 10.86 -1.52 -56.74
N ASP A 828 11.86 -2.37 -56.49
CA ASP A 828 12.38 -3.34 -57.46
C ASP A 828 12.16 -4.81 -57.02
N SER A 829 12.69 -5.73 -57.82
CA SER A 829 12.65 -7.16 -57.51
C SER A 829 13.56 -7.57 -56.35
N GLU A 830 14.55 -6.77 -55.99
CA GLU A 830 15.43 -6.99 -54.84
C GLU A 830 14.67 -6.68 -53.53
N ASP A 831 13.87 -5.61 -53.52
CA ASP A 831 12.93 -5.29 -52.44
C ASP A 831 11.98 -6.47 -52.17
N ALA A 832 11.40 -7.03 -53.22
CA ALA A 832 10.51 -8.18 -53.12
C ALA A 832 11.23 -9.42 -52.53
N ARG A 833 12.47 -9.68 -52.95
CA ARG A 833 13.26 -10.81 -52.45
C ARG A 833 13.60 -10.65 -50.97
N VAL A 834 14.00 -9.46 -50.53
CA VAL A 834 14.34 -9.17 -49.12
C VAL A 834 13.10 -9.26 -48.23
N LEU A 835 11.95 -8.74 -48.67
CA LEU A 835 10.70 -8.86 -47.93
C LEU A 835 10.24 -10.32 -47.81
N LYS A 836 10.39 -11.12 -48.87
CA LYS A 836 10.10 -12.57 -48.85
C LYS A 836 11.03 -13.33 -47.90
N ALA A 837 12.32 -12.96 -47.87
CA ALA A 837 13.29 -13.56 -46.96
C ALA A 837 12.93 -13.26 -45.50
N LYS A 838 12.54 -12.01 -45.20
CA LYS A 838 12.03 -11.62 -43.87
C LYS A 838 10.78 -12.40 -43.49
N ALA A 839 9.80 -12.51 -44.40
CA ALA A 839 8.58 -13.27 -44.14
C ALA A 839 8.86 -14.77 -43.87
N LEU A 840 9.85 -15.35 -44.53
CA LEU A 840 10.28 -16.72 -44.25
C LEU A 840 10.93 -16.82 -42.88
N ASP A 841 11.82 -15.88 -42.53
CA ASP A 841 12.48 -15.83 -41.23
C ASP A 841 11.44 -15.72 -40.09
N ASP A 842 10.45 -14.84 -40.22
CA ASP A 842 9.35 -14.68 -39.26
C ASP A 842 8.51 -15.97 -39.14
N ALA A 843 8.25 -16.64 -40.27
CA ALA A 843 7.52 -17.90 -40.27
C ALA A 843 8.32 -19.07 -39.65
N LEU A 844 9.65 -19.08 -39.79
CA LEU A 844 10.52 -20.06 -39.12
C LEU A 844 10.55 -19.84 -37.60
N LEU A 845 10.54 -18.58 -37.14
CA LEU A 845 10.41 -18.24 -35.72
C LEU A 845 9.05 -18.68 -35.17
N ALA A 846 7.97 -18.47 -35.93
CA ALA A 846 6.62 -18.93 -35.57
C ALA A 846 6.52 -20.46 -35.50
N ASP A 847 7.28 -21.19 -36.32
CA ASP A 847 7.39 -22.66 -36.28
C ASP A 847 8.25 -23.17 -35.10
N GLY A 848 8.80 -22.29 -34.26
CA GLY A 848 9.55 -22.63 -33.06
C GLY A 848 11.08 -22.58 -33.19
N LEU A 849 11.63 -22.01 -34.26
CA LEU A 849 13.06 -21.73 -34.37
C LEU A 849 13.45 -20.59 -33.41
N THR A 850 14.57 -20.72 -32.70
CA THR A 850 15.03 -19.64 -31.81
C THR A 850 15.69 -18.50 -32.62
N PRO A 851 15.62 -17.25 -32.14
CA PRO A 851 16.30 -16.12 -32.79
C PRO A 851 17.82 -16.32 -32.90
N GLU A 852 18.44 -16.99 -31.92
CA GLU A 852 19.87 -17.30 -31.91
C GLU A 852 20.24 -18.28 -33.05
N SER A 853 19.44 -19.33 -33.24
CA SER A 853 19.65 -20.30 -34.33
C SER A 853 19.40 -19.70 -35.72
N LEU A 854 18.42 -18.80 -35.84
CA LEU A 854 18.16 -18.06 -37.08
C LEU A 854 19.34 -17.15 -37.46
N ALA A 855 19.90 -16.43 -36.49
CA ALA A 855 21.05 -15.54 -36.70
C ALA A 855 22.34 -16.33 -36.98
N ALA A 856 22.57 -17.44 -36.27
CA ALA A 856 23.74 -18.29 -36.45
C ALA A 856 23.69 -19.17 -37.70
N ARG A 857 22.50 -19.32 -38.32
CA ARG A 857 22.24 -20.22 -39.48
C ARG A 857 22.77 -21.64 -39.21
N ASP A 858 22.49 -22.15 -38.01
CA ASP A 858 23.02 -23.41 -37.47
C ASP A 858 22.28 -24.66 -38.00
N ALA A 859 22.53 -25.82 -37.39
CA ALA A 859 21.91 -27.08 -37.79
C ALA A 859 20.37 -27.09 -37.63
N ALA A 860 19.84 -26.42 -36.61
CA ALA A 860 18.39 -26.32 -36.38
C ALA A 860 17.74 -25.43 -37.45
N TRP A 861 18.40 -24.33 -37.83
CA TRP A 861 17.97 -23.53 -38.97
C TRP A 861 17.96 -24.35 -40.27
N ALA A 862 19.02 -25.12 -40.54
CA ALA A 862 19.11 -25.95 -41.73
C ALA A 862 18.00 -27.02 -41.80
N GLU A 863 17.61 -27.61 -40.68
CA GLU A 863 16.50 -28.58 -40.59
C GLU A 863 15.15 -27.91 -40.82
N ALA A 864 14.91 -26.74 -40.20
CA ALA A 864 13.66 -26.00 -40.36
C ALA A 864 13.45 -25.51 -41.81
N VAL A 865 14.52 -25.04 -42.46
CA VAL A 865 14.51 -24.69 -43.89
C VAL A 865 14.27 -25.92 -44.77
N ALA A 866 14.92 -27.05 -44.47
CA ALA A 866 14.75 -28.28 -45.23
C ALA A 866 13.32 -28.82 -45.17
N ALA A 867 12.65 -28.70 -44.03
CA ALA A 867 11.24 -29.09 -43.86
C ALA A 867 10.30 -28.28 -44.77
N ARG A 868 10.53 -26.97 -44.89
CA ARG A 868 9.76 -26.09 -45.79
C ARG A 868 10.16 -26.23 -47.27
N TYR A 869 11.39 -26.66 -47.56
CA TYR A 869 11.86 -26.96 -48.92
C TYR A 869 11.36 -28.31 -49.45
N ALA A 870 11.15 -29.31 -48.60
CA ALA A 870 10.69 -30.64 -48.99
C ALA A 870 9.49 -30.69 -49.96
N PRO A 871 8.41 -29.88 -49.79
CA PRO A 871 7.29 -29.84 -50.73
C PRO A 871 7.61 -29.14 -52.07
N LEU A 872 8.70 -28.38 -52.15
CA LEU A 872 9.15 -27.67 -53.37
C LEU A 872 10.11 -28.53 -54.22
N ALA A 873 10.67 -29.60 -53.65
CA ALA A 873 11.58 -30.48 -54.34
C ALA A 873 10.86 -31.25 -55.47
N PRO A 874 11.46 -31.40 -56.66
CA PRO A 874 10.87 -32.19 -57.74
C PRO A 874 10.66 -33.65 -57.30
N PRO A 875 9.57 -34.31 -57.74
CA PRO A 875 9.31 -35.70 -57.37
C PRO A 875 10.48 -36.58 -57.80
N ALA A 876 11.02 -37.36 -56.86
CA ALA A 876 12.14 -38.26 -57.10
C ALA A 876 11.80 -39.24 -58.25
N GLY A 877 12.38 -39.01 -59.43
CA GLY A 877 12.19 -39.88 -60.60
C GLY A 877 12.25 -39.23 -61.98
N ALA A 878 12.36 -37.90 -62.11
CA ALA A 878 12.58 -37.26 -63.41
C ALA A 878 14.08 -37.25 -63.77
N GLU A 879 14.47 -38.17 -64.64
CA GLU A 879 15.73 -38.22 -65.40
C GLU A 879 17.07 -38.29 -64.60
N GLY A 880 17.46 -39.53 -64.25
CA GLY A 880 18.77 -40.07 -64.66
C GLY A 880 20.06 -39.69 -63.92
N GLU A 881 20.11 -38.67 -63.06
CA GLU A 881 21.28 -38.39 -62.22
C GLU A 881 20.87 -38.16 -60.75
N GLU A 882 21.61 -38.77 -59.82
CA GLU A 882 21.46 -38.60 -58.37
C GLU A 882 21.86 -37.16 -58.00
N ALA A 883 20.98 -36.21 -58.29
CA ALA A 883 21.21 -34.79 -58.04
C ALA A 883 21.32 -34.58 -56.53
N ALA A 884 22.53 -34.24 -56.06
CA ALA A 884 22.80 -33.93 -54.66
C ALA A 884 21.81 -32.85 -54.17
N LEU A 885 21.23 -33.06 -53.00
CA LEU A 885 20.36 -32.07 -52.35
C LEU A 885 21.11 -30.72 -52.26
N PRO A 886 20.51 -29.60 -52.71
CA PRO A 886 21.13 -28.30 -52.62
C PRO A 886 21.52 -27.99 -51.16
N PRO A 887 22.61 -27.24 -50.91
CA PRO A 887 22.98 -26.85 -49.56
C PRO A 887 21.86 -26.03 -48.89
N PRO A 888 21.77 -26.00 -47.55
CA PRO A 888 20.69 -25.31 -46.83
C PRO A 888 20.46 -23.85 -47.25
N ALA A 889 21.52 -23.11 -47.61
CA ALA A 889 21.39 -21.75 -48.16
C ALA A 889 20.62 -21.71 -49.50
N ALA A 890 20.87 -22.66 -50.39
CA ALA A 890 20.15 -22.76 -51.66
C ALA A 890 18.71 -23.28 -51.48
N GLN A 891 18.47 -24.12 -50.46
CA GLN A 891 17.12 -24.50 -50.06
C GLN A 891 16.35 -23.29 -49.52
N TYR A 892 17.01 -22.47 -48.69
CA TYR A 892 16.44 -21.22 -48.16
C TYR A 892 16.05 -20.28 -49.29
N ASP A 893 16.97 -19.99 -50.23
CA ASP A 893 16.68 -19.15 -51.39
C ASP A 893 15.47 -19.66 -52.20
N ALA A 894 15.38 -20.99 -52.41
CA ALA A 894 14.26 -21.59 -53.14
C ALA A 894 12.93 -21.45 -52.38
N VAL A 895 12.93 -21.57 -51.04
CA VAL A 895 11.72 -21.33 -50.23
C VAL A 895 11.34 -19.85 -50.28
N VAL A 896 12.31 -18.94 -50.15
CA VAL A 896 12.11 -17.48 -50.26
C VAL A 896 11.40 -17.14 -51.57
N ASP A 897 11.83 -17.70 -52.70
CA ASP A 897 11.23 -17.41 -54.01
C ASP A 897 9.72 -17.77 -54.06
N THR A 898 9.29 -18.78 -53.29
CA THR A 898 7.89 -19.24 -53.19
C THR A 898 7.04 -18.53 -52.15
N MET A 899 7.65 -17.75 -51.25
CA MET A 899 6.92 -16.98 -50.26
C MET A 899 5.98 -15.98 -50.94
N ALA A 900 4.73 -15.97 -50.51
CA ALA A 900 3.77 -14.93 -50.88
C ALA A 900 4.07 -13.67 -50.06
N LEU A 901 4.08 -12.52 -50.71
CA LEU A 901 4.06 -11.23 -50.02
C LEU A 901 2.63 -10.87 -49.66
N PRO A 902 2.41 -10.13 -48.56
CA PRO A 902 1.12 -9.49 -48.31
C PRO A 902 0.67 -8.69 -49.53
N PRO A 903 -0.64 -8.62 -49.81
CA PRO A 903 -1.17 -7.73 -50.85
C PRO A 903 -0.59 -6.32 -50.66
N ARG A 904 -0.04 -5.73 -51.73
CA ARG A 904 0.50 -4.35 -51.71
C ARG A 904 1.70 -4.08 -50.78
N ALA A 905 2.42 -5.10 -50.30
CA ALA A 905 3.62 -4.88 -49.47
C ALA A 905 4.68 -3.96 -50.15
N LEU A 906 4.84 -4.11 -51.46
CA LEU A 906 5.74 -3.26 -52.25
C LEU A 906 5.20 -1.84 -52.43
N GLU A 907 3.89 -1.67 -52.68
CA GLU A 907 3.26 -0.34 -52.76
C GLU A 907 3.38 0.42 -51.43
N THR A 908 3.24 -0.27 -50.30
CA THR A 908 3.41 0.31 -48.95
C THR A 908 4.84 0.81 -48.77
N LEU A 909 5.84 -0.03 -49.06
CA LEU A 909 7.26 0.35 -49.00
C LEU A 909 7.58 1.55 -49.92
N ALA A 910 7.04 1.56 -51.14
CA ALA A 910 7.19 2.68 -52.05
C ALA A 910 6.61 3.97 -51.43
N THR A 911 5.38 3.89 -50.91
CA THR A 911 4.71 5.03 -50.28
C THR A 911 5.47 5.54 -49.04
N ASP A 912 6.03 4.64 -48.23
CA ASP A 912 6.79 5.01 -47.04
C ASP A 912 8.14 5.67 -47.37
N ARG A 913 8.83 5.22 -48.42
CA ARG A 913 10.02 5.91 -48.94
C ARG A 913 9.68 7.34 -49.40
N ALA A 914 8.59 7.51 -50.15
CA ALA A 914 8.14 8.82 -50.58
C ALA A 914 7.75 9.71 -49.37
N ALA A 915 7.08 9.14 -48.36
CA ALA A 915 6.76 9.82 -47.12
C ALA A 915 8.01 10.23 -46.32
N ALA A 916 9.07 9.40 -46.30
CA ALA A 916 10.33 9.76 -45.67
C ALA A 916 10.98 11.00 -46.31
N VAL A 917 10.92 11.10 -47.64
CA VAL A 917 11.36 12.29 -48.39
C VAL A 917 10.52 13.52 -48.03
N LYS A 918 9.19 13.39 -48.04
CA LYS A 918 8.28 14.48 -47.66
C LYS A 918 8.55 14.95 -46.23
N ARG A 919 8.67 14.02 -45.28
CA ARG A 919 8.99 14.30 -43.87
C ARG A 919 10.29 15.07 -43.73
N TYR A 920 11.34 14.69 -44.46
CA TYR A 920 12.60 15.44 -44.43
C TYR A 920 12.46 16.87 -44.95
N LEU A 921 11.79 17.07 -46.10
CA LEU A 921 11.59 18.39 -46.69
C LEU A 921 10.70 19.30 -45.82
N VAL A 922 9.66 18.74 -45.22
CA VAL A 922 8.72 19.50 -44.38
C VAL A 922 9.34 19.79 -43.02
N THR A 923 9.75 18.75 -42.31
CA THR A 923 10.14 18.86 -40.89
C THR A 923 11.56 19.41 -40.74
N SER A 924 12.52 18.92 -41.52
CA SER A 924 13.93 19.34 -41.39
C SER A 924 14.25 20.63 -42.16
N LYS A 925 13.51 20.94 -43.23
CA LYS A 925 13.79 22.09 -44.12
C LYS A 925 12.69 23.16 -44.17
N GLY A 926 11.54 22.95 -43.53
CA GLY A 926 10.49 23.95 -43.42
C GLY A 926 9.73 24.21 -44.73
N ILE A 927 9.75 23.27 -45.69
CA ILE A 927 8.90 23.35 -46.88
C ILE A 927 7.45 23.09 -46.47
N ALA A 928 6.50 23.87 -46.99
CA ALA A 928 5.07 23.68 -46.69
C ALA A 928 4.58 22.29 -47.16
N ALA A 929 3.84 21.58 -46.30
CA ALA A 929 3.42 20.19 -46.51
C ALA A 929 2.53 19.99 -47.76
N ASP A 930 1.76 21.01 -48.14
CA ASP A 930 0.90 21.03 -49.32
C ASP A 930 1.67 21.18 -50.65
N ARG A 931 2.97 21.47 -50.58
CA ARG A 931 3.84 21.58 -51.77
C ARG A 931 4.52 20.27 -52.16
N VAL A 932 4.39 19.22 -51.36
CA VAL A 932 4.98 17.91 -51.64
C VAL A 932 3.89 16.85 -51.50
N ALA A 933 3.46 16.29 -52.63
CA ALA A 933 2.59 15.12 -52.66
C ALA A 933 3.43 13.85 -52.69
N ILE A 934 2.90 12.74 -52.18
CA ILE A 934 3.49 11.41 -52.36
C ILE A 934 2.62 10.54 -53.24
N SER A 935 3.27 9.59 -53.92
CA SER A 935 2.62 8.55 -54.70
C SER A 935 3.51 7.31 -54.73
N SER A 936 2.94 6.16 -55.04
CA SER A 936 3.67 4.93 -55.40
C SER A 936 3.62 4.75 -56.91
N GLY A 937 4.75 4.37 -57.53
CA GLY A 937 4.83 4.17 -58.98
C GLY A 937 5.68 2.97 -59.38
N GLU A 938 5.57 2.59 -60.65
CA GLU A 938 6.46 1.61 -61.29
C GLU A 938 7.77 2.26 -61.74
N ALA A 939 8.82 1.46 -61.90
CA ALA A 939 10.14 1.96 -62.32
C ALA A 939 10.11 2.55 -63.74
N ASP A 940 10.31 3.86 -63.87
CA ASP A 940 10.32 4.60 -65.16
C ASP A 940 11.74 4.79 -65.75
N GLY A 941 12.69 3.93 -65.37
CA GLY A 941 14.06 3.94 -65.92
C GLY A 941 15.01 5.01 -65.37
N THR A 942 14.54 5.96 -64.56
CA THR A 942 15.37 6.97 -63.87
C THR A 942 16.19 6.38 -62.72
N ILE A 943 15.57 5.50 -61.93
CA ILE A 943 16.21 4.67 -60.89
C ILE A 943 15.52 3.31 -60.85
N ALA A 944 16.25 2.27 -60.42
CA ALA A 944 15.66 0.95 -60.20
C ALA A 944 14.83 0.90 -58.91
N ARG A 945 15.29 1.59 -57.85
CA ARG A 945 14.66 1.62 -56.52
C ARG A 945 14.89 2.95 -55.82
N GLY A 946 13.94 3.37 -54.98
CA GLY A 946 14.05 4.56 -54.15
C GLY A 946 12.90 5.53 -54.38
N VAL A 947 13.19 6.82 -54.57
CA VAL A 947 12.19 7.85 -54.83
C VAL A 947 12.60 8.68 -56.05
N THR A 948 11.69 8.81 -57.02
CA THR A 948 11.79 9.81 -58.09
C THR A 948 10.99 11.06 -57.73
N LEU A 949 11.50 12.21 -58.14
CA LEU A 949 10.89 13.49 -57.85
C LEU A 949 10.43 14.15 -59.16
N ASP A 950 9.13 14.43 -59.24
CA ASP A 950 8.50 15.19 -60.31
C ASP A 950 8.12 16.59 -59.82
N VAL A 951 8.19 17.59 -60.70
CA VAL A 951 7.86 18.99 -60.38
C VAL A 951 6.66 19.33 -61.23
N ASP A 952 5.58 19.63 -60.52
CA ASP A 952 4.35 20.14 -61.09
C ASP A 952 4.40 21.67 -61.02
N ALA A 953 4.12 22.32 -62.15
CA ALA A 953 4.48 23.73 -62.42
C ALA A 953 3.31 24.70 -62.38
#